data_AF-A0AAV0SSG5-F1
#
_entry.id   AF-A0AAV0SSG5-F1
#
_cell.length_a   1.000
_cell.length_b   1.000
_cell.length_c   1.000
_cell.angle_alpha   90.00
_cell.angle_beta   90.00
_cell.angle_gamma   90.00
#
_symmetry.space_group_name_H-M   'P 1'
#
loop_
_entity.id
_entity.type
_entity.pdbx_description
1 polymer ?
#
loop_
_entity_poly.entity_id
_entity_poly.type
_entity_poly.pdbx_seq_one_letter_code
_entity_poly.pdbx_strand_id
1 'polypeptide(L)'
;MQRRELREVVSLLQRLNDCVSISARRMYTQQVTLTEMLQCSLSDTRRLLPELCLFVDSLLPRTFTSNNKSIGAPPSSLVRHAFHHPEAQWLSRSARQSGISALLCQQLVRLARQDSDNGVQDYNKTIYSSAAELIMHILLDALLSPCARRLGQAPDACRWNPLQHKPRFHAMTCFPVWSSLMPFAALIGIQFPDVFQQVMKEHRCLERTIHRVNCDFALVTGIWRLVEELDRGDKEKQRAVSDVMVSLLSFASDRMLLCCKNAKDDKMSVHSHLDDQLLEKFFTGMQKFSFKSRRADEILKQTIFGTLQEALGRTACGAQIGAVPQRVVVFTTAGCMLVKDLAVDIVSMVMKQINDLDTLSERGQHPLLTFLVGFCAHVDLVRLPSVLEVLKMLVTSYKAAAHHAVNPEHQRQRQRELVFYIVYVTLLRSESVDSLRQEVSSDAAAILELLKQFQMQLCSEIAYKDFQFAAPVHWMARVWKHWVFLSDEDVQSFVSEAQENDTDTEQEFKKRMTTWQAREALIAFKLPSFLRFPQMKTLVNPHLISSPLADLNDEHGLIIRGQKRRRTEKMSTTNNNPEQLERSFDVLLLPDVMERVCSFMSAKRLCRMTLVCRDFAKLSHSASLWRQLYLRIGSPIGKKQSVLPASPVECRHGDSYKHNWRQMYQERWIVLRRLRRMQRRAIEAVQLSGEAFSSNNRIATFIPQMCTYCGCNQVFKSASEHKVHEAKHKRFTCTEFSCQASFIGLHKFNQHMKEHATKSTVPSTTTCRLVCGYNGCKKSYMSAKRMTTHRQKANHFDRRKA
;
A
#
# COMPACT_ATOMS: atom_id res chain seq x y z
N MET A 1 30.94 21.25 -15.54
CA MET A 1 32.19 20.47 -15.54
C MET A 1 33.07 20.94 -16.67
N GLN A 2 34.34 21.25 -16.38
CA GLN A 2 35.35 21.58 -17.39
C GLN A 2 35.76 20.30 -18.16
N ARG A 3 36.20 20.41 -19.42
CA ARG A 3 36.54 19.25 -20.28
C ARG A 3 37.55 18.26 -19.66
N ARG A 4 38.40 18.72 -18.73
CA ARG A 4 39.38 17.90 -18.01
C ARG A 4 38.74 17.01 -16.95
N GLU A 5 37.87 17.57 -16.12
CA GLU A 5 37.12 16.83 -15.09
C GLU A 5 36.27 15.71 -15.70
N LEU A 6 35.69 15.95 -16.88
CA LEU A 6 34.87 14.95 -17.58
C LEU A 6 35.70 13.72 -17.99
N ARG A 7 36.94 13.92 -18.44
CA ARG A 7 37.85 12.81 -18.79
C ARG A 7 38.26 12.01 -17.56
N GLU A 8 38.53 12.70 -16.45
CA GLU A 8 38.94 12.05 -15.20
C GLU A 8 37.78 11.25 -14.59
N VAL A 9 36.53 11.74 -14.65
CA VAL A 9 35.34 10.98 -14.25
C VAL A 9 35.16 9.74 -15.12
N VAL A 10 35.28 9.85 -16.46
CA VAL A 10 35.16 8.71 -17.38
C VAL A 10 36.23 7.65 -17.12
N SER A 11 37.47 8.08 -16.84
CA SER A 11 38.58 7.18 -16.46
C SER A 11 38.28 6.41 -15.16
N LEU A 12 37.83 7.12 -14.12
CA LEU A 12 37.48 6.48 -12.84
C LEU A 12 36.26 5.55 -12.97
N LEU A 13 35.27 5.95 -13.76
CA LEU A 13 34.09 5.15 -14.08
C LEU A 13 34.47 3.84 -14.79
N GLN A 14 35.38 3.91 -15.78
CA GLN A 14 35.87 2.73 -16.47
C GLN A 14 36.55 1.77 -15.50
N ARG A 15 37.44 2.29 -14.63
CA ARG A 15 38.09 1.49 -13.57
C ARG A 15 37.10 0.85 -12.62
N LEU A 16 36.04 1.57 -12.21
CA LEU A 16 34.97 1.05 -11.37
C LEU A 16 34.24 -0.11 -12.07
N ASN A 17 33.85 0.07 -13.33
CA ASN A 17 33.12 -0.93 -14.10
C ASN A 17 33.96 -2.18 -14.38
N ASP A 18 35.24 -2.01 -14.69
CA ASP A 18 36.19 -3.12 -14.90
C ASP A 18 36.38 -3.92 -13.61
N CYS A 19 36.60 -3.23 -12.48
CA CYS A 19 36.70 -3.84 -11.16
C CYS A 19 35.45 -4.69 -10.84
N VAL A 20 34.25 -4.11 -10.94
CA VAL A 20 32.99 -4.81 -10.68
C VAL A 20 32.82 -6.03 -11.60
N SER A 21 33.16 -5.90 -12.87
CA SER A 21 33.02 -6.96 -13.87
C SER A 21 34.01 -8.12 -13.65
N ILE A 22 35.26 -7.82 -13.29
CA ILE A 22 36.28 -8.84 -12.99
C ILE A 22 35.92 -9.57 -11.70
N SER A 23 35.59 -8.83 -10.64
CA SER A 23 35.21 -9.42 -9.36
C SER A 23 33.94 -10.27 -9.47
N ALA A 24 32.93 -9.84 -10.24
CA ALA A 24 31.71 -10.62 -10.45
C ALA A 24 31.98 -11.93 -11.19
N ARG A 25 32.87 -11.91 -12.19
CA ARG A 25 33.31 -13.13 -12.89
C ARG A 25 34.03 -14.08 -11.94
N ARG A 26 34.94 -13.58 -11.10
CA ARG A 26 35.66 -14.40 -10.12
C ARG A 26 34.72 -15.05 -9.11
N MET A 27 33.78 -14.29 -8.55
CA MET A 27 32.75 -14.80 -7.65
C MET A 27 31.96 -15.95 -8.27
N TYR A 28 31.56 -15.80 -9.54
CA TYR A 28 30.83 -16.84 -10.27
C TYR A 28 31.70 -18.08 -10.51
N THR A 29 32.95 -17.90 -10.93
CA THR A 29 33.86 -19.03 -11.22
C THR A 29 34.25 -19.82 -9.98
N GLN A 30 34.41 -19.17 -8.84
CA GLN A 30 34.87 -19.80 -7.60
C GLN A 30 33.70 -20.37 -6.76
N GLN A 31 32.45 -20.16 -7.17
CA GLN A 31 31.23 -20.61 -6.47
C GLN A 31 31.14 -20.19 -4.99
N VAL A 32 31.88 -19.17 -4.57
CA VAL A 32 31.88 -18.73 -3.17
C VAL A 32 30.57 -18.02 -2.87
N THR A 33 29.97 -18.31 -1.71
CA THR A 33 28.71 -17.67 -1.34
C THR A 33 28.93 -16.26 -0.77
N LEU A 34 27.98 -15.36 -1.01
CA LEU A 34 28.04 -13.99 -0.47
C LEU A 34 28.13 -13.98 1.06
N THR A 35 27.41 -14.88 1.73
CA THR A 35 27.36 -14.93 3.19
C THR A 35 28.70 -15.31 3.79
N GLU A 36 29.44 -16.24 3.16
CA GLU A 36 30.81 -16.58 3.56
C GLU A 36 31.75 -15.39 3.36
N MET A 37 31.70 -14.74 2.18
CA MET A 37 32.59 -13.62 1.87
C MET A 37 32.39 -12.40 2.77
N LEU A 38 31.15 -12.11 3.17
CA LEU A 38 30.86 -11.01 4.10
C LEU A 38 31.42 -11.27 5.51
N GLN A 39 31.69 -12.52 5.87
CA GLN A 39 32.29 -12.89 7.15
C GLN A 39 33.82 -12.98 7.10
N CYS A 40 34.42 -13.01 5.90
CA CYS A 40 35.86 -13.11 5.72
C CYS A 40 36.62 -11.87 6.21
N SER A 41 37.86 -12.10 6.68
CA SER A 41 38.78 -11.04 7.05
C SER A 41 39.19 -10.17 5.83
N LEU A 42 39.75 -8.98 6.07
CA LEU A 42 40.25 -8.12 4.99
C LEU A 42 41.38 -8.80 4.20
N SER A 43 42.27 -9.53 4.88
CA SER A 43 43.36 -10.29 4.24
C SER A 43 42.83 -11.39 3.31
N ASP A 44 41.79 -12.10 3.71
CA ASP A 44 41.19 -13.16 2.88
C ASP A 44 40.42 -12.56 1.70
N THR A 45 39.72 -11.44 1.94
CA THR A 45 39.04 -10.70 0.86
C THR A 45 40.05 -10.20 -0.18
N ARG A 46 41.21 -9.68 0.25
CA ARG A 46 42.27 -9.19 -0.64
C ARG A 46 42.94 -10.32 -1.43
N ARG A 47 43.01 -11.55 -0.88
CA ARG A 47 43.49 -12.74 -1.62
C ARG A 47 42.51 -13.18 -2.69
N LEU A 48 41.22 -13.20 -2.39
CA LEU A 48 40.18 -13.69 -3.29
C LEU A 48 39.75 -12.66 -4.35
N LEU A 49 39.67 -11.39 -3.95
CA LEU A 49 39.21 -10.26 -4.77
C LEU A 49 40.19 -9.06 -4.69
N PRO A 50 41.46 -9.23 -5.11
CA PRO A 50 42.47 -8.17 -5.05
C PRO A 50 42.07 -6.92 -5.84
N GLU A 51 41.38 -7.06 -6.97
CA GLU A 51 40.94 -5.93 -7.80
C GLU A 51 39.98 -5.01 -7.05
N LEU A 52 39.11 -5.58 -6.21
CA LEU A 52 38.14 -4.86 -5.43
C LEU A 52 38.83 -4.04 -4.34
N CYS A 53 39.72 -4.67 -3.59
CA CYS A 53 40.48 -4.01 -2.53
C CYS A 53 41.39 -2.92 -3.11
N LEU A 54 42.14 -3.22 -4.18
CA LEU A 54 43.03 -2.23 -4.83
C LEU A 54 42.27 -1.03 -5.38
N PHE A 55 41.07 -1.25 -5.92
CA PHE A 55 40.22 -0.14 -6.37
C PHE A 55 39.80 0.74 -5.20
N VAL A 56 39.26 0.14 -4.13
CA VAL A 56 38.80 0.88 -2.93
C VAL A 56 39.94 1.62 -2.25
N ASP A 57 41.10 0.99 -2.11
CA ASP A 57 42.31 1.61 -1.54
C ASP A 57 42.80 2.82 -2.35
N SER A 58 42.43 2.92 -3.63
CA SER A 58 42.81 4.03 -4.51
C SER A 58 41.87 5.25 -4.46
N LEU A 59 40.76 5.15 -3.70
CA LEU A 59 39.75 6.21 -3.63
C LEU A 59 40.06 7.30 -2.60
N LEU A 60 41.02 7.09 -1.69
CA LEU A 60 41.38 8.06 -0.65
C LEU A 60 42.88 8.35 -0.60
N PRO A 61 43.29 9.54 -0.13
CA PRO A 61 44.69 9.88 0.09
C PRO A 61 45.31 8.96 1.15
N ARG A 62 46.46 8.32 0.86
CA ARG A 62 47.24 7.61 1.88
C ARG A 62 48.12 8.61 2.64
N THR A 63 47.97 8.68 3.96
CA THR A 63 48.90 9.40 4.84
C THR A 63 50.19 8.59 5.04
N PHE A 64 51.27 9.00 4.35
CA PHE A 64 52.71 8.65 4.51
C PHE A 64 53.14 7.20 4.12
N THR A 65 54.30 6.91 3.50
CA THR A 65 55.67 7.48 3.52
C THR A 65 56.40 7.29 2.17
N SER A 66 57.40 8.15 1.91
CA SER A 66 58.64 7.94 1.12
C SER A 66 58.57 7.39 -0.32
N ASN A 67 59.00 8.24 -1.26
CA ASN A 67 59.68 7.87 -2.51
C ASN A 67 59.00 6.83 -3.40
N ASN A 68 57.88 7.19 -4.01
CA ASN A 68 57.61 6.88 -5.41
C ASN A 68 56.49 7.79 -5.89
N LYS A 69 56.53 8.22 -7.16
CA LYS A 69 55.51 9.04 -7.82
C LYS A 69 54.11 8.41 -7.63
N SER A 70 53.42 8.77 -6.55
CA SER A 70 52.09 8.26 -6.27
C SER A 70 51.10 9.02 -7.14
N ILE A 71 50.26 8.27 -7.85
CA ILE A 71 49.06 8.82 -8.48
C ILE A 71 48.23 9.39 -7.33
N GLY A 72 48.09 10.72 -7.27
CA GLY A 72 47.31 11.38 -6.22
C GLY A 72 45.87 10.83 -6.18
N ALA A 73 45.31 10.69 -4.98
CA ALA A 73 43.94 10.23 -4.82
C ALA A 73 42.97 11.19 -5.52
N PRO A 74 41.90 10.68 -6.15
CA PRO A 74 40.91 11.52 -6.81
C PRO A 74 40.17 12.40 -5.78
N PRO A 75 39.77 13.63 -6.14
CA PRO A 75 38.91 14.47 -5.29
C PRO A 75 37.61 13.76 -4.91
N SER A 76 37.10 13.97 -3.70
CA SER A 76 35.87 13.32 -3.20
C SER A 76 34.66 13.62 -4.09
N SER A 77 34.57 14.82 -4.65
CA SER A 77 33.55 15.19 -5.63
C SER A 77 33.63 14.32 -6.89
N LEU A 78 34.83 14.05 -7.40
CA LEU A 78 35.06 13.23 -8.59
C LEU A 78 34.63 11.78 -8.35
N VAL A 79 34.98 11.22 -7.18
CA VAL A 79 34.56 9.88 -6.78
C VAL A 79 33.04 9.79 -6.68
N ARG A 80 32.39 10.75 -5.99
CA ARG A 80 30.93 10.82 -5.89
C ARG A 80 30.26 10.86 -7.27
N HIS A 81 30.78 11.67 -8.20
CA HIS A 81 30.28 11.75 -9.58
C HIS A 81 30.43 10.43 -10.34
N ALA A 82 31.55 9.72 -10.21
CA ALA A 82 31.76 8.43 -10.87
C ALA A 82 30.77 7.35 -10.37
N PHE A 83 30.51 7.28 -9.07
CA PHE A 83 29.54 6.36 -8.48
C PHE A 83 28.09 6.71 -8.83
N HIS A 84 27.78 8.00 -9.00
CA HIS A 84 26.46 8.51 -9.38
C HIS A 84 26.23 8.51 -10.91
N HIS A 85 27.23 8.17 -11.72
CA HIS A 85 27.13 8.22 -13.17
C HIS A 85 26.09 7.19 -13.70
N PRO A 86 25.25 7.54 -14.70
CA PRO A 86 24.24 6.63 -15.26
C PRO A 86 24.78 5.28 -15.76
N GLU A 87 26.02 5.26 -16.25
CA GLU A 87 26.68 4.06 -16.77
C GLU A 87 27.45 3.26 -15.70
N ALA A 88 27.38 3.67 -14.43
CA ALA A 88 28.07 2.98 -13.34
C ALA A 88 27.40 1.62 -13.06
N GLN A 89 28.17 0.54 -13.22
CA GLN A 89 27.65 -0.84 -13.19
C GLN A 89 27.67 -1.48 -11.80
N TRP A 90 28.18 -0.78 -10.78
CA TRP A 90 28.27 -1.29 -9.41
C TRP A 90 26.91 -1.60 -8.77
N LEU A 91 25.81 -1.00 -9.29
CA LEU A 91 24.41 -1.32 -8.93
C LEU A 91 23.63 -1.96 -10.08
N SER A 92 24.32 -2.55 -11.06
CA SER A 92 23.66 -3.35 -12.09
C SER A 92 22.98 -4.58 -11.48
N ARG A 93 22.07 -5.21 -12.25
CA ARG A 93 21.43 -6.46 -11.82
C ARG A 93 22.47 -7.56 -11.58
N SER A 94 23.47 -7.67 -12.46
CA SER A 94 24.56 -8.65 -12.34
C SER A 94 25.38 -8.42 -11.07
N ALA A 95 25.81 -7.18 -10.80
CA ALA A 95 26.60 -6.85 -9.61
C ALA A 95 25.86 -7.13 -8.30
N ARG A 96 24.54 -6.88 -8.25
CA ARG A 96 23.72 -7.22 -7.08
C ARG A 96 23.52 -8.73 -6.92
N GLN A 97 23.25 -9.44 -8.01
CA GLN A 97 23.00 -10.88 -7.97
C GLN A 97 24.27 -11.70 -7.68
N SER A 98 25.44 -11.23 -8.12
CA SER A 98 26.73 -11.83 -7.77
C SER A 98 27.20 -11.48 -6.36
N GLY A 99 26.57 -10.51 -5.69
CA GLY A 99 26.96 -10.05 -4.37
C GLY A 99 28.10 -9.03 -4.34
N ILE A 100 28.68 -8.68 -5.50
CA ILE A 100 29.79 -7.70 -5.58
C ILE A 100 29.39 -6.32 -5.09
N SER A 101 28.16 -5.86 -5.33
CA SER A 101 27.68 -4.59 -4.78
C SER A 101 27.81 -4.56 -3.25
N ALA A 102 27.44 -5.64 -2.58
CA ALA A 102 27.51 -5.75 -1.13
C ALA A 102 28.96 -5.83 -0.63
N LEU A 103 29.83 -6.56 -1.32
CA LEU A 103 31.25 -6.65 -0.97
C LEU A 103 31.98 -5.32 -1.17
N LEU A 104 31.66 -4.59 -2.25
CA LEU A 104 32.17 -3.23 -2.48
C LEU A 104 31.76 -2.30 -1.33
N CYS A 105 30.48 -2.29 -0.96
CA CYS A 105 29.99 -1.50 0.17
C CYS A 105 30.65 -1.90 1.49
N GLN A 106 30.91 -3.18 1.72
CA GLN A 106 31.63 -3.64 2.90
C GLN A 106 33.06 -3.10 2.94
N GLN A 107 33.79 -3.13 1.82
CA GLN A 107 35.14 -2.59 1.76
C GLN A 107 35.15 -1.06 1.93
N LEU A 108 34.18 -0.36 1.35
CA LEU A 108 33.99 1.07 1.59
C LEU A 108 33.77 1.35 3.08
N VAL A 109 32.83 0.66 3.75
CA VAL A 109 32.59 0.86 5.18
C VAL A 109 33.84 0.53 6.02
N ARG A 110 34.63 -0.48 5.66
CA ARG A 110 35.92 -0.77 6.32
C ARG A 110 36.89 0.41 6.17
N LEU A 111 36.96 1.01 4.99
CA LEU A 111 37.79 2.17 4.72
C LEU A 111 37.35 3.38 5.56
N ALA A 112 36.05 3.64 5.69
CA ALA A 112 35.53 4.70 6.58
C ALA A 112 35.97 4.54 8.05
N ARG A 113 36.06 3.30 8.53
CA ARG A 113 36.51 3.02 9.91
C ARG A 113 38.01 3.21 10.11
N GLN A 114 38.81 3.00 9.07
CA GLN A 114 40.27 3.15 9.16
C GLN A 114 40.68 4.63 9.20
N ASP A 115 39.88 5.51 8.59
CA ASP A 115 40.11 6.95 8.57
C ASP A 115 39.85 7.61 9.93
N SER A 116 38.91 7.09 10.73
CA SER A 116 38.58 7.65 12.06
C SER A 116 39.67 7.45 13.12
N ASP A 117 40.53 6.44 12.96
CA ASP A 117 41.61 6.15 13.92
C ASP A 117 42.85 7.03 13.71
N ASN A 118 42.97 7.68 12.55
CA ASN A 118 44.09 8.55 12.20
C ASN A 118 43.68 10.03 12.38
N GLY A 119 43.62 10.49 13.62
CA GLY A 119 43.18 11.85 14.02
C GLY A 119 44.04 13.02 13.54
N VAL A 120 44.31 13.14 12.24
CA VAL A 120 45.05 14.26 11.65
C VAL A 120 44.05 15.23 11.02
N GLN A 121 43.91 16.41 11.63
CA GLN A 121 43.16 17.53 11.04
C GLN A 121 43.88 18.03 9.79
N ASP A 122 43.38 17.64 8.62
CA ASP A 122 43.90 18.12 7.35
C ASP A 122 43.36 19.53 7.04
N TYR A 123 44.26 20.50 6.84
CA TYR A 123 43.92 21.91 6.64
C TYR A 123 43.27 22.20 5.26
N ASN A 124 43.12 21.19 4.39
CA ASN A 124 42.54 21.28 3.05
C ASN A 124 41.10 20.69 2.96
N LYS A 125 40.24 21.00 3.94
CA LYS A 125 38.84 20.53 4.01
C LYS A 125 37.96 20.87 2.79
N THR A 126 38.38 21.79 1.92
CA THR A 126 37.60 22.23 0.76
C THR A 126 37.65 21.29 -0.45
N ILE A 127 38.64 20.38 -0.52
CA ILE A 127 38.83 19.50 -1.70
C ILE A 127 38.56 18.02 -1.37
N TYR A 128 38.83 17.59 -0.13
CA TYR A 128 38.66 16.21 0.32
C TYR A 128 37.73 16.14 1.54
N SER A 129 36.55 15.53 1.35
CA SER A 129 35.67 15.10 2.44
C SER A 129 36.28 13.91 3.20
N SER A 130 35.94 13.74 4.48
CA SER A 130 36.32 12.54 5.24
C SER A 130 35.86 11.26 4.54
N ALA A 131 36.53 10.13 4.78
CA ALA A 131 36.16 8.84 4.19
C ALA A 131 34.69 8.50 4.48
N ALA A 132 34.28 8.68 5.74
CA ALA A 132 32.92 8.43 6.20
C ALA A 132 31.90 9.29 5.44
N GLU A 133 32.16 10.59 5.28
CA GLU A 133 31.28 11.52 4.56
C GLU A 133 31.15 11.16 3.07
N LEU A 134 32.26 10.89 2.38
CA LEU A 134 32.25 10.48 0.98
C LEU A 134 31.45 9.18 0.76
N ILE A 135 31.70 8.16 1.59
CA ILE A 135 31.02 6.87 1.48
C ILE A 135 29.53 7.02 1.78
N MET A 136 29.18 7.87 2.73
CA MET A 136 27.80 8.17 3.06
C MET A 136 27.08 8.88 1.92
N HIS A 137 27.73 9.85 1.25
CA HIS A 137 27.21 10.41 0.00
C HIS A 137 26.98 9.34 -1.07
N ILE A 138 27.95 8.44 -1.30
CA ILE A 138 27.81 7.36 -2.29
C ILE A 138 26.59 6.47 -2.00
N LEU A 139 26.38 6.10 -0.72
CA LEU A 139 25.27 5.25 -0.31
C LEU A 139 23.92 6.00 -0.39
N LEU A 140 23.84 7.22 0.14
CA LEU A 140 22.59 7.99 0.20
C LEU A 140 22.18 8.53 -1.17
N ASP A 141 23.13 8.94 -2.02
CA ASP A 141 22.84 9.31 -3.41
C ASP A 141 22.18 8.13 -4.15
N ALA A 142 22.63 6.90 -3.90
CA ALA A 142 22.09 5.70 -4.53
C ALA A 142 20.69 5.30 -4.00
N LEU A 143 20.42 5.57 -2.72
CA LEU A 143 19.18 5.20 -2.03
C LEU A 143 18.05 6.24 -2.21
N LEU A 144 18.40 7.52 -2.02
CA LEU A 144 17.43 8.62 -1.96
C LEU A 144 17.13 9.22 -3.34
N SER A 145 18.07 9.15 -4.28
CA SER A 145 17.85 9.69 -5.63
C SER A 145 16.85 8.85 -6.43
N PRO A 146 15.92 9.49 -7.17
CA PRO A 146 15.00 8.77 -8.04
C PRO A 146 15.77 8.05 -9.16
N CYS A 147 15.23 6.90 -9.62
CA CYS A 147 15.88 6.11 -10.67
C CYS A 147 16.09 6.90 -11.98
N ALA A 148 15.26 7.91 -12.25
CA ALA A 148 15.43 8.79 -13.40
C ALA A 148 16.76 9.55 -13.38
N ARG A 149 17.13 10.09 -12.21
CA ARG A 149 18.36 10.82 -11.98
C ARG A 149 19.56 9.88 -12.03
N ARG A 150 19.47 8.78 -11.29
CA ARG A 150 20.56 7.80 -11.16
C ARG A 150 20.91 7.09 -12.47
N LEU A 151 19.92 6.80 -13.32
CA LEU A 151 20.11 6.04 -14.57
C LEU A 151 20.10 6.95 -15.82
N GLY A 152 19.99 8.28 -15.66
CA GLY A 152 19.77 9.24 -16.75
C GLY A 152 18.38 9.17 -17.39
N GLN A 153 17.82 7.97 -17.51
CA GLN A 153 16.46 7.70 -17.97
C GLN A 153 15.80 6.67 -17.06
N ALA A 154 14.63 6.98 -16.50
CA ALA A 154 14.01 5.99 -15.62
C ALA A 154 13.40 4.83 -16.44
N PRO A 155 13.60 3.58 -15.97
CA PRO A 155 13.02 2.38 -16.57
C PRO A 155 11.51 2.49 -16.70
N ASP A 156 10.93 1.82 -17.69
CA ASP A 156 9.47 1.81 -17.89
C ASP A 156 8.71 1.24 -16.68
N ALA A 157 9.32 0.28 -15.98
CA ALA A 157 8.79 -0.23 -14.72
C ALA A 157 8.74 0.81 -13.58
N CYS A 158 9.58 1.86 -13.65
CA CYS A 158 9.53 3.00 -12.75
C CYS A 158 8.67 4.16 -13.31
N ARG A 159 8.13 4.03 -14.53
CA ARG A 159 7.17 4.97 -15.20
C ARG A 159 5.72 4.52 -15.07
N TRP A 160 5.46 3.48 -14.28
CA TRP A 160 4.15 2.85 -14.21
C TRP A 160 3.02 3.84 -13.91
N ASN A 161 1.97 3.75 -14.71
CA ASN A 161 0.71 4.45 -14.51
C ASN A 161 -0.32 3.44 -13.95
N PRO A 162 -1.14 3.81 -12.95
CA PRO A 162 -2.23 2.97 -12.42
C PRO A 162 -3.18 2.37 -13.46
N LEU A 163 -3.28 2.96 -14.65
CA LEU A 163 -4.06 2.41 -15.76
C LEU A 163 -3.36 1.25 -16.51
N GLN A 164 -2.12 0.91 -16.16
CA GLN A 164 -1.30 -0.14 -16.77
C GLN A 164 -1.12 -1.32 -15.82
N HIS A 165 -0.81 -2.51 -16.35
CA HIS A 165 -0.46 -3.67 -15.51
C HIS A 165 0.76 -3.38 -14.63
N LYS A 166 0.66 -3.71 -13.34
CA LYS A 166 1.75 -3.51 -12.36
C LYS A 166 3.06 -4.13 -12.88
N PRO A 167 4.17 -3.40 -12.89
CA PRO A 167 5.44 -3.93 -13.37
C PRO A 167 5.90 -5.05 -12.42
N ARG A 168 6.55 -6.07 -12.96
CA ARG A 168 7.14 -7.13 -12.14
C ARG A 168 8.13 -6.50 -11.15
N PHE A 169 8.17 -7.00 -9.91
CA PHE A 169 9.08 -6.51 -8.86
C PHE A 169 10.55 -6.45 -9.35
N HIS A 170 10.99 -7.45 -10.12
CA HIS A 170 12.35 -7.50 -10.68
C HIS A 170 12.61 -6.49 -11.81
N ALA A 171 11.57 -5.91 -12.41
CA ALA A 171 11.71 -4.85 -13.40
C ALA A 171 11.91 -3.48 -12.73
N MET A 172 11.49 -3.32 -11.47
CA MET A 172 11.71 -2.11 -10.67
C MET A 172 13.12 -2.13 -10.08
N THR A 173 13.96 -1.16 -10.47
CA THR A 173 15.37 -1.13 -10.04
C THR A 173 15.56 -0.58 -8.63
N CYS A 174 14.63 0.22 -8.11
CA CYS A 174 14.75 0.88 -6.80
C CYS A 174 14.71 -0.10 -5.61
N PHE A 175 13.74 -1.01 -5.55
CA PHE A 175 13.60 -1.96 -4.42
C PHE A 175 14.81 -2.89 -4.22
N PRO A 176 15.40 -3.47 -5.28
CA PRO A 176 16.62 -4.26 -5.14
C PRO A 176 17.82 -3.44 -4.67
N VAL A 177 17.94 -2.16 -5.07
CA VAL A 177 19.03 -1.27 -4.59
C VAL A 177 18.89 -1.03 -3.10
N TRP A 178 17.70 -0.67 -2.63
CA TRP A 178 17.41 -0.56 -1.20
C TRP A 178 17.80 -1.83 -0.45
N SER A 179 17.38 -3.00 -0.95
CA SER A 179 17.67 -4.28 -0.29
C SER A 179 19.16 -4.61 -0.24
N SER A 180 19.95 -4.20 -1.24
CA SER A 180 21.40 -4.44 -1.30
C SER A 180 22.21 -3.47 -0.44
N LEU A 181 21.81 -2.21 -0.35
CA LEU A 181 22.60 -1.16 0.32
C LEU A 181 22.20 -0.91 1.77
N MET A 182 20.96 -1.21 2.15
CA MET A 182 20.39 -0.90 3.46
C MET A 182 21.24 -1.40 4.65
N PRO A 183 21.80 -2.64 4.66
CA PRO A 183 22.63 -3.08 5.80
C PRO A 183 23.86 -2.20 6.03
N PHE A 184 24.45 -1.68 4.95
CA PHE A 184 25.65 -0.83 5.01
C PHE A 184 25.30 0.61 5.37
N ALA A 185 24.17 1.12 4.87
CA ALA A 185 23.65 2.43 5.25
C ALA A 185 23.28 2.48 6.74
N ALA A 186 22.67 1.42 7.28
CA ALA A 186 22.39 1.32 8.71
C ALA A 186 23.69 1.26 9.53
N LEU A 187 24.66 0.44 9.09
CA LEU A 187 25.94 0.29 9.78
C LEU A 187 26.72 1.61 9.86
N ILE A 188 26.81 2.36 8.76
CA ILE A 188 27.52 3.64 8.75
C ILE A 188 26.75 4.73 9.52
N GLY A 189 25.41 4.70 9.50
CA GLY A 189 24.57 5.64 10.25
C GLY A 189 24.62 5.44 11.76
N ILE A 190 24.82 4.21 12.23
CA ILE A 190 25.07 3.92 13.66
C ILE A 190 26.46 4.38 14.08
N GLN A 191 27.47 4.20 13.23
CA GLN A 191 28.86 4.50 13.56
C GLN A 191 29.21 5.99 13.47
N PHE A 192 28.61 6.71 12.52
CA PHE A 192 28.91 8.12 12.26
C PHE A 192 27.61 8.94 12.17
N PRO A 193 26.80 9.02 13.24
CA PRO A 193 25.48 9.65 13.19
C PRO A 193 25.53 11.14 12.86
N ASP A 194 26.52 11.89 13.35
CA ASP A 194 26.65 13.32 13.09
C ASP A 194 26.93 13.63 11.62
N VAL A 195 27.84 12.84 11.01
CA VAL A 195 28.14 12.92 9.58
C VAL A 195 26.89 12.59 8.75
N PHE A 196 26.09 11.62 9.21
CA PHE A 196 24.84 11.24 8.56
C PHE A 196 23.82 12.36 8.55
N GLN A 197 23.62 13.03 9.68
CA GLN A 197 22.74 14.19 9.71
C GLN A 197 23.22 15.31 8.79
N GLN A 198 24.52 15.58 8.76
CA GLN A 198 25.08 16.62 7.89
C GLN A 198 24.83 16.32 6.41
N VAL A 199 25.11 15.09 5.97
CA VAL A 199 24.87 14.65 4.59
C VAL A 199 23.38 14.66 4.23
N MET A 200 22.50 14.31 5.18
CA MET A 200 21.05 14.34 4.99
C MET A 200 20.52 15.76 4.76
N LYS A 201 21.04 16.76 5.47
CA LYS A 201 20.67 18.18 5.28
C LYS A 201 20.95 18.64 3.86
N GLU A 202 22.07 18.23 3.26
CA GLU A 202 22.39 18.56 1.86
C GLU A 202 21.40 17.94 0.87
N HIS A 203 21.01 16.67 1.08
CA HIS A 203 20.04 15.99 0.22
C HIS A 203 18.65 16.64 0.26
N ARG A 204 18.24 17.15 1.42
CA ARG A 204 16.97 17.85 1.62
C ARG A 204 16.85 19.11 0.74
N CYS A 205 17.96 19.79 0.45
CA CYS A 205 18.00 21.02 -0.34
C CYS A 205 17.98 20.80 -1.88
N LEU A 206 18.31 19.60 -2.36
CA LEU A 206 18.70 19.35 -3.76
C LEU A 206 17.57 18.89 -4.70
N GLU A 207 16.33 18.69 -4.24
CA GLU A 207 15.30 18.02 -5.06
C GLU A 207 14.00 18.82 -5.23
N ARG A 208 13.84 19.42 -6.42
CA ARG A 208 12.62 20.12 -6.87
C ARG A 208 12.07 19.60 -8.21
N THR A 209 12.20 18.30 -8.51
CA THR A 209 11.81 17.74 -9.84
C THR A 209 10.65 16.75 -9.78
N ILE A 210 9.89 16.71 -10.88
CA ILE A 210 8.64 15.96 -11.06
C ILE A 210 8.81 14.48 -10.69
N HIS A 211 8.03 14.05 -9.71
CA HIS A 211 8.19 12.79 -9.00
C HIS A 211 7.55 11.60 -9.74
N ARG A 212 8.07 10.40 -9.48
CA ARG A 212 7.62 9.13 -10.07
C ARG A 212 7.22 8.17 -8.97
N VAL A 213 5.94 7.84 -8.94
CA VAL A 213 5.23 7.19 -7.85
C VAL A 213 5.92 5.93 -7.31
N ASN A 214 6.42 5.04 -8.16
CA ASN A 214 7.08 3.79 -7.72
C ASN A 214 8.43 4.03 -7.01
N CYS A 215 9.16 5.08 -7.39
CA CYS A 215 10.40 5.44 -6.69
C CYS A 215 10.08 5.99 -5.30
N ASP A 216 8.99 6.75 -5.16
CA ASP A 216 8.56 7.29 -3.87
C ASP A 216 8.03 6.19 -2.94
N PHE A 217 7.31 5.18 -3.47
CA PHE A 217 6.95 4.00 -2.68
C PHE A 217 8.17 3.23 -2.18
N ALA A 218 9.17 3.03 -3.05
CA ALA A 218 10.40 2.35 -2.67
C ALA A 218 11.20 3.16 -1.66
N LEU A 219 11.22 4.49 -1.79
CA LEU A 219 11.85 5.42 -0.86
C LEU A 219 11.19 5.36 0.51
N VAL A 220 9.87 5.53 0.62
CA VAL A 220 9.13 5.49 1.89
C VAL A 220 9.30 4.13 2.56
N THR A 221 9.14 3.04 1.80
CA THR A 221 9.33 1.68 2.33
C THR A 221 10.78 1.45 2.77
N GLY A 222 11.74 1.95 1.98
CA GLY A 222 13.17 1.84 2.26
C GLY A 222 13.58 2.60 3.51
N ILE A 223 13.10 3.84 3.68
CA ILE A 223 13.35 4.67 4.85
C ILE A 223 12.80 4.02 6.12
N TRP A 224 11.55 3.52 6.11
CA TRP A 224 11.01 2.81 7.28
C TRP A 224 11.86 1.59 7.66
N ARG A 225 12.30 0.80 6.67
CA ARG A 225 13.18 -0.34 6.94
C ARG A 225 14.55 0.10 7.45
N LEU A 226 15.12 1.19 6.93
CA LEU A 226 16.38 1.72 7.41
C LEU A 226 16.26 2.20 8.87
N VAL A 227 15.18 2.89 9.22
CA VAL A 227 14.88 3.31 10.60
C VAL A 227 14.74 2.10 11.53
N GLU A 228 14.04 1.04 11.10
CA GLU A 228 13.97 -0.22 11.87
C GLU A 228 15.34 -0.88 12.04
N GLU A 229 16.20 -0.84 11.03
CA GLU A 229 17.56 -1.39 11.09
C GLU A 229 18.49 -0.55 12.00
N LEU A 230 18.39 0.77 11.95
CA LEU A 230 19.10 1.68 12.86
C LEU A 230 18.68 1.42 14.31
N ASP A 231 17.37 1.31 14.57
CA ASP A 231 16.86 1.04 15.94
C ASP A 231 17.27 -0.34 16.45
N ARG A 232 17.31 -1.35 15.57
CA ARG A 232 17.76 -2.70 15.92
C ARG A 232 19.27 -2.77 16.17
N GLY A 233 20.06 -2.04 15.39
CA GLY A 233 21.52 -2.08 15.46
C GLY A 233 22.11 -1.23 16.58
N ASP A 234 21.41 -0.17 16.99
CA ASP A 234 21.80 0.73 18.08
C ASP A 234 21.49 0.14 19.45
N LYS A 235 22.40 -0.69 19.96
CA LYS A 235 22.27 -1.38 21.25
C LYS A 235 22.24 -0.41 22.44
N GLU A 236 22.96 0.70 22.33
CA GLU A 236 23.11 1.70 23.40
C GLU A 236 21.98 2.74 23.40
N LYS A 237 21.15 2.75 22.34
CA LYS A 237 20.06 3.71 22.14
C LYS A 237 20.55 5.16 22.16
N GLN A 238 21.63 5.41 21.43
CA GLN A 238 22.28 6.72 21.38
C GLN A 238 21.32 7.79 20.83
N ARG A 239 21.36 8.98 21.44
CA ARG A 239 20.53 10.13 21.01
C ARG A 239 20.84 10.55 19.58
N ALA A 240 22.13 10.57 19.21
CA ALA A 240 22.56 10.95 17.87
C ALA A 240 21.98 10.03 16.77
N VAL A 241 21.75 8.74 17.06
CA VAL A 241 21.10 7.81 16.13
C VAL A 241 19.59 8.08 16.05
N SER A 242 18.94 8.42 17.18
CA SER A 242 17.54 8.89 17.15
C SER A 242 17.38 10.12 16.25
N ASP A 243 18.29 11.08 16.35
CA ASP A 243 18.29 12.31 15.52
C ASP A 243 18.51 11.99 14.02
N VAL A 244 19.29 10.96 13.70
CA VAL A 244 19.40 10.43 12.32
C VAL A 244 18.06 9.84 11.85
N MET A 245 17.37 9.07 12.69
CA MET A 245 16.04 8.53 12.35
C MET A 245 15.04 9.65 12.11
N VAL A 246 15.04 10.69 12.96
CA VAL A 246 14.21 11.89 12.79
C VAL A 246 14.52 12.57 11.46
N SER A 247 15.80 12.72 11.11
CA SER A 247 16.22 13.34 9.85
C SER A 247 15.75 12.57 8.61
N LEU A 248 15.81 11.23 8.65
CA LEU A 248 15.34 10.35 7.59
C LEU A 248 13.81 10.40 7.43
N LEU A 249 13.06 10.36 8.53
CA LEU A 249 11.61 10.42 8.49
C LEU A 249 11.11 11.82 8.12
N SER A 250 11.83 12.87 8.53
CA SER A 250 11.53 14.25 8.11
C SER A 250 11.73 14.39 6.61
N PHE A 251 12.82 13.85 6.05
CA PHE A 251 13.04 13.80 4.60
C PHE A 251 11.90 13.08 3.85
N ALA A 252 11.42 11.95 4.38
CA ALA A 252 10.27 11.24 3.80
C ALA A 252 8.99 12.08 3.89
N SER A 253 8.74 12.72 5.04
CA SER A 253 7.55 13.52 5.29
C SER A 253 7.52 14.78 4.41
N ASP A 254 8.66 15.47 4.28
CA ASP A 254 8.81 16.60 3.37
C ASP A 254 8.54 16.20 1.93
N ARG A 255 9.05 15.06 1.48
CA ARG A 255 8.78 14.54 0.15
C ARG A 255 7.28 14.38 -0.09
N MET A 256 6.52 13.98 0.93
CA MET A 256 5.07 13.81 0.84
C MET A 256 4.30 15.14 0.86
N LEU A 257 4.82 16.13 1.59
CA LEU A 257 4.19 17.45 1.75
C LEU A 257 4.62 18.47 0.66
N LEU A 258 5.80 18.33 0.05
CA LEU A 258 6.38 19.27 -0.94
C LEU A 258 6.03 18.96 -2.40
N CYS A 259 5.29 17.89 -2.69
CA CYS A 259 4.76 17.59 -4.03
C CYS A 259 3.67 18.57 -4.53
N CYS A 260 3.64 19.79 -3.99
CA CYS A 260 2.72 20.86 -4.33
C CYS A 260 3.13 21.58 -5.63
N LYS A 261 2.98 20.92 -6.78
CA LYS A 261 2.73 21.68 -8.00
C LYS A 261 1.22 21.84 -8.14
N ASN A 262 0.78 23.10 -8.10
CA ASN A 262 -0.55 23.56 -8.50
C ASN A 262 -0.75 23.26 -9.99
N ALA A 263 -0.92 21.99 -10.34
CA ALA A 263 -1.49 21.62 -11.62
C ALA A 263 -2.97 21.97 -11.48
N LYS A 264 -3.37 23.05 -12.17
CA LYS A 264 -4.75 23.48 -12.33
C LYS A 264 -5.69 22.27 -12.28
N ASP A 265 -6.59 22.30 -11.31
CA ASP A 265 -7.70 21.39 -11.15
C ASP A 265 -8.30 21.09 -12.53
N ASP A 266 -8.31 19.81 -12.92
CA ASP A 266 -9.35 19.18 -13.77
C ASP A 266 -8.98 17.83 -14.38
N LYS A 267 -7.73 17.33 -14.25
CA LYS A 267 -7.36 16.02 -14.85
C LYS A 267 -6.78 14.96 -13.90
N MET A 268 -6.98 15.07 -12.59
CA MET A 268 -6.24 14.24 -11.61
C MET A 268 -7.13 13.31 -10.76
N SER A 269 -7.54 12.16 -11.30
CA SER A 269 -8.01 11.02 -10.48
C SER A 269 -6.88 10.03 -10.15
N VAL A 270 -5.87 9.95 -11.01
CA VAL A 270 -4.82 8.93 -10.91
C VAL A 270 -3.69 9.35 -9.96
N HIS A 271 -3.27 10.62 -9.97
CA HIS A 271 -2.18 11.09 -9.09
C HIS A 271 -2.66 11.20 -7.64
N SER A 272 -3.85 11.77 -7.41
CA SER A 272 -4.47 11.88 -6.08
C SER A 272 -4.63 10.52 -5.39
N HIS A 273 -5.03 9.48 -6.12
CA HIS A 273 -5.10 8.12 -5.60
C HIS A 273 -3.72 7.55 -5.20
N LEU A 274 -2.66 7.84 -5.96
CA LEU A 274 -1.31 7.38 -5.62
C LEU A 274 -0.75 8.11 -4.40
N ASP A 275 -1.11 9.37 -4.24
CA ASP A 275 -0.77 10.17 -3.07
C ASP A 275 -1.43 9.64 -1.81
N ASP A 276 -2.71 9.26 -1.91
CA ASP A 276 -3.46 8.59 -0.85
C ASP A 276 -2.79 7.28 -0.42
N GLN A 277 -2.38 6.45 -1.38
CA GLN A 277 -1.65 5.22 -1.10
C GLN A 277 -0.26 5.45 -0.50
N LEU A 278 0.45 6.50 -0.93
CA LEU A 278 1.74 6.85 -0.34
C LEU A 278 1.55 7.28 1.13
N LEU A 279 0.55 8.11 1.41
CA LEU A 279 0.13 8.50 2.78
C LEU A 279 -0.23 7.27 3.61
N GLU A 280 -1.08 6.40 3.10
CA GLU A 280 -1.46 5.14 3.76
C GLU A 280 -0.22 4.30 4.09
N LYS A 281 0.72 4.12 3.14
CA LYS A 281 1.93 3.33 3.39
C LYS A 281 2.85 3.99 4.41
N PHE A 282 2.97 5.30 4.41
CA PHE A 282 3.75 6.03 5.42
C PHE A 282 3.17 5.83 6.82
N PHE A 283 1.86 6.06 7.00
CA PHE A 283 1.20 5.91 8.29
C PHE A 283 1.11 4.45 8.76
N THR A 284 1.00 3.50 7.83
CA THR A 284 1.13 2.06 8.15
C THR A 284 2.53 1.71 8.66
N GLY A 285 3.58 2.30 8.05
CA GLY A 285 4.95 2.15 8.51
C GLY A 285 5.14 2.73 9.92
N MET A 286 4.60 3.92 10.15
CA MET A 286 4.61 4.61 11.44
C MET A 286 3.95 3.79 12.54
N GLN A 287 2.74 3.27 12.28
CA GLN A 287 2.02 2.41 13.22
C GLN A 287 2.79 1.11 13.52
N LYS A 288 3.46 0.51 12.53
CA LYS A 288 4.30 -0.68 12.78
C LYS A 288 5.52 -0.33 13.63
N PHE A 289 6.14 0.83 13.39
CA PHE A 289 7.30 1.27 14.14
C PHE A 289 6.94 1.59 15.60
N SER A 290 5.78 2.21 15.85
CA SER A 290 5.30 2.52 17.20
C SER A 290 5.12 1.28 18.08
N PHE A 291 4.76 0.13 17.49
CA PHE A 291 4.68 -1.14 18.21
C PHE A 291 6.04 -1.84 18.40
N LYS A 292 7.05 -1.51 17.58
CA LYS A 292 8.35 -2.20 17.60
C LYS A 292 9.40 -1.49 18.45
N SER A 293 9.44 -0.16 18.42
CA SER A 293 10.48 0.62 19.10
C SER A 293 9.95 1.31 20.35
N ARG A 294 10.73 1.24 21.43
CA ARG A 294 10.43 1.98 22.68
C ARG A 294 10.67 3.49 22.57
N ARG A 295 11.48 3.93 21.59
CA ARG A 295 11.77 5.35 21.33
C ARG A 295 10.82 5.96 20.30
N ALA A 296 9.86 5.18 19.81
CA ALA A 296 9.03 5.60 18.69
C ALA A 296 8.25 6.88 18.98
N ASP A 297 7.68 7.04 20.18
CA ASP A 297 6.90 8.23 20.52
C ASP A 297 7.72 9.52 20.39
N GLU A 298 8.93 9.55 20.97
CA GLU A 298 9.84 10.70 20.87
C GLU A 298 10.25 11.00 19.42
N ILE A 299 10.69 9.98 18.68
CA ILE A 299 11.17 10.12 17.30
C ILE A 299 10.03 10.59 16.38
N LEU A 300 8.85 9.96 16.48
CA LEU A 300 7.70 10.27 15.64
C LEU A 300 7.14 11.65 15.97
N LYS A 301 7.06 12.01 17.26
CA LYS A 301 6.60 13.32 17.70
C LYS A 301 7.50 14.43 17.17
N GLN A 302 8.82 14.32 17.35
CA GLN A 302 9.78 15.30 16.82
C GLN A 302 9.71 15.41 15.29
N THR A 303 9.61 14.27 14.59
CA THR A 303 9.51 14.22 13.13
C THR A 303 8.27 14.94 12.62
N ILE A 304 7.08 14.50 13.06
CA ILE A 304 5.81 15.00 12.53
C ILE A 304 5.63 16.47 12.91
N PHE A 305 5.93 16.82 14.15
CA PHE A 305 5.86 18.21 14.62
C PHE A 305 6.80 19.13 13.82
N GLY A 306 8.07 18.75 13.69
CA GLY A 306 9.06 19.55 12.95
C GLY A 306 8.70 19.72 11.47
N THR A 307 8.22 18.64 10.83
CA THR A 307 7.81 18.69 9.41
C THR A 307 6.58 19.59 9.23
N LEU A 308 5.59 19.51 10.12
CA LEU A 308 4.40 20.37 10.08
C LEU A 308 4.76 21.83 10.35
N GLN A 309 5.65 22.10 11.30
CA GLN A 309 6.13 23.45 11.59
C GLN A 309 6.76 24.10 10.35
N GLU A 310 7.61 23.35 9.62
CA GLU A 310 8.19 23.86 8.37
C GLU A 310 7.17 24.02 7.25
N ALA A 311 6.24 23.07 7.08
CA ALA A 311 5.22 23.12 6.03
C ALA A 311 4.26 24.30 6.22
N LEU A 312 3.82 24.56 7.45
CA LEU A 312 2.97 25.69 7.81
C LEU A 312 3.75 27.01 7.75
N GLY A 313 5.00 27.04 8.19
CA GLY A 313 5.87 28.22 8.08
C GLY A 313 6.09 28.67 6.63
N ARG A 314 6.27 27.73 5.68
CA ARG A 314 6.37 28.05 4.24
C ARG A 314 5.07 28.63 3.68
N THR A 315 3.92 28.20 4.21
CA THR A 315 2.60 28.72 3.81
C THR A 315 2.42 30.16 4.28
N ALA A 316 2.96 30.51 5.45
CA ALA A 316 2.95 31.89 5.97
C ALA A 316 3.85 32.86 5.19
N CYS A 317 4.97 32.40 4.64
CA CYS A 317 5.91 33.22 3.86
C CYS A 317 5.59 33.32 2.35
N GLY A 318 4.66 32.51 1.83
CA GLY A 318 4.35 32.46 0.40
C GLY A 318 3.45 33.60 -0.07
N ALA A 319 3.78 34.24 -1.19
CA ALA A 319 2.98 35.31 -1.81
C ALA A 319 1.65 34.83 -2.47
N GLN A 320 1.29 33.55 -2.34
CA GLN A 320 0.05 33.01 -2.89
C GLN A 320 -1.07 33.11 -1.86
N ILE A 321 -2.08 33.92 -2.18
CA ILE A 321 -3.37 34.01 -1.49
C ILE A 321 -4.04 32.63 -1.63
N GLY A 322 -3.93 31.76 -0.63
CA GLY A 322 -4.46 30.40 -0.73
C GLY A 322 -4.60 29.69 0.62
N ALA A 323 -5.60 28.82 0.70
CA ALA A 323 -5.84 27.92 1.83
C ALA A 323 -4.69 26.91 1.99
N VAL A 324 -4.50 26.39 3.20
CA VAL A 324 -3.49 25.36 3.49
C VAL A 324 -3.72 24.13 2.59
N PRO A 325 -2.66 23.55 1.98
CA PRO A 325 -2.81 22.40 1.10
C PRO A 325 -3.51 21.21 1.78
N GLN A 326 -4.45 20.57 1.06
CA GLN A 326 -5.23 19.44 1.59
C GLN A 326 -4.37 18.27 2.11
N ARG A 327 -3.18 18.07 1.53
CA ARG A 327 -2.23 17.04 2.03
C ARG A 327 -1.74 17.33 3.43
N VAL A 328 -1.45 18.60 3.74
CA VAL A 328 -1.02 19.00 5.08
C VAL A 328 -2.15 18.72 6.06
N VAL A 329 -3.39 19.08 5.71
CA VAL A 329 -4.61 18.80 6.50
C VAL A 329 -4.75 17.29 6.79
N VAL A 330 -4.66 16.44 5.77
CA VAL A 330 -4.77 14.98 5.93
C VAL A 330 -3.62 14.42 6.78
N PHE A 331 -2.40 14.88 6.53
CA PHE A 331 -1.20 14.46 7.24
C PHE A 331 -1.24 14.87 8.72
N THR A 332 -1.65 16.09 9.03
CA THR A 332 -1.86 16.58 10.40
C THR A 332 -2.86 15.69 11.13
N THR A 333 -4.03 15.44 10.54
CA THR A 333 -5.08 14.69 11.23
C THR A 333 -4.66 13.24 11.49
N ALA A 334 -4.09 12.57 10.50
CA ALA A 334 -3.59 11.21 10.65
C ALA A 334 -2.40 11.11 11.61
N GLY A 335 -1.53 12.12 11.64
CA GLY A 335 -0.44 12.23 12.62
C GLY A 335 -0.95 12.29 14.05
N CYS A 336 -1.96 13.13 14.32
CA CYS A 336 -2.56 13.28 15.64
C CYS A 336 -3.22 12.00 16.17
N MET A 337 -3.70 11.12 15.30
CA MET A 337 -4.27 9.83 15.71
C MET A 337 -3.22 8.88 16.30
N LEU A 338 -1.97 9.01 15.85
CA LEU A 338 -0.92 8.02 16.10
C LEU A 338 0.16 8.52 17.06
N VAL A 339 0.30 9.84 17.23
CA VAL A 339 1.27 10.46 18.13
C VAL A 339 0.54 11.15 19.27
N LYS A 340 0.90 10.80 20.50
CA LYS A 340 0.25 11.34 21.70
C LYS A 340 0.56 12.83 21.87
N ASP A 341 -0.45 13.59 22.30
CA ASP A 341 -0.38 15.02 22.61
C ASP A 341 0.01 15.95 21.44
N LEU A 342 0.23 15.41 20.24
CA LEU A 342 0.63 16.17 19.06
C LEU A 342 -0.39 17.26 18.68
N ALA A 343 -1.70 17.00 18.86
CA ALA A 343 -2.74 17.97 18.57
C ALA A 343 -2.61 19.25 19.43
N VAL A 344 -2.24 19.09 20.71
CA VAL A 344 -2.03 20.21 21.64
C VAL A 344 -0.79 21.01 21.23
N ASP A 345 0.29 20.31 20.90
CA ASP A 345 1.52 20.97 20.48
C ASP A 345 1.33 21.75 19.17
N ILE A 346 0.58 21.20 18.21
CA ILE A 346 0.25 21.89 16.95
C ILE A 346 -0.58 23.15 17.21
N VAL A 347 -1.59 23.09 18.08
CA VAL A 347 -2.39 24.27 18.45
C VAL A 347 -1.48 25.36 19.05
N SER A 348 -0.65 25.00 20.03
CA SER A 348 0.28 25.93 20.67
C SER A 348 1.28 26.53 19.67
N MET A 349 1.84 25.71 18.78
CA MET A 349 2.77 26.13 17.73
C MET A 349 2.13 27.13 16.75
N VAL A 350 0.92 26.83 16.25
CA VAL A 350 0.23 27.70 15.29
C VAL A 350 -0.23 29.00 15.97
N MET A 351 -0.73 28.95 17.21
CA MET A 351 -1.04 30.15 18.00
C MET A 351 0.19 31.04 18.17
N LYS A 352 1.33 30.46 18.53
CA LYS A 352 2.59 31.21 18.66
C LYS A 352 2.98 31.88 17.33
N GLN A 353 2.89 31.15 16.21
CA GLN A 353 3.20 31.72 14.89
C GLN A 353 2.26 32.87 14.51
N ILE A 354 0.96 32.77 14.81
CA ILE A 354 -0.01 33.84 14.56
C ILE A 354 0.34 35.09 15.39
N ASN A 355 0.61 34.92 16.68
CA ASN A 355 0.98 36.02 17.57
C ASN A 355 2.32 36.67 17.19
N ASP A 356 3.29 35.88 16.73
CA ASP A 356 4.59 36.41 16.25
C ASP A 356 4.39 37.23 14.94
N LEU A 357 3.45 36.82 14.07
CA LEU A 357 3.12 37.49 12.81
C LEU A 357 2.29 38.77 12.97
N ASP A 358 1.57 38.95 14.09
CA ASP A 358 0.85 40.20 14.45
C ASP A 358 1.74 41.45 14.43
N THR A 359 3.07 41.27 14.47
CA THR A 359 4.04 42.36 14.40
C THR A 359 4.43 42.78 12.97
N LEU A 360 4.15 41.97 11.93
CA LEU A 360 4.85 42.10 10.63
C LEU A 360 3.97 42.03 9.35
N SER A 361 2.81 41.35 9.31
CA SER A 361 1.91 41.36 8.10
C SER A 361 0.58 40.60 8.28
N GLU A 362 -0.57 41.23 7.94
CA GLU A 362 -1.90 40.61 7.92
C GLU A 362 -2.05 39.46 6.89
N ARG A 363 -1.25 39.45 5.81
CA ARG A 363 -1.39 38.48 4.70
C ARG A 363 -1.01 37.05 5.05
N GLY A 364 -0.04 36.86 5.95
CA GLY A 364 0.44 35.53 6.35
C GLY A 364 -0.42 34.87 7.44
N GLN A 365 -1.21 35.67 8.16
CA GLN A 365 -2.03 35.20 9.29
C GLN A 365 -3.28 34.46 8.85
N HIS A 366 -3.93 34.90 7.77
CA HIS A 366 -5.24 34.38 7.37
C HIS A 366 -5.22 32.86 7.04
N PRO A 367 -4.23 32.29 6.34
CA PRO A 367 -4.16 30.84 6.11
C PRO A 367 -3.93 30.03 7.39
N LEU A 368 -3.10 30.52 8.32
CA LEU A 368 -2.85 29.86 9.60
C LEU A 368 -4.07 29.92 10.52
N LEU A 369 -4.77 31.05 10.55
CA LEU A 369 -5.99 31.23 11.32
C LEU A 369 -7.10 30.29 10.83
N THR A 370 -7.35 30.25 9.53
CA THR A 370 -8.35 29.33 8.92
C THR A 370 -7.99 27.86 9.10
N PHE A 371 -6.69 27.52 9.13
CA PHE A 371 -6.21 26.19 9.50
C PHE A 371 -6.50 25.87 10.96
N LEU A 372 -6.14 26.75 11.89
CA LEU A 372 -6.33 26.57 13.33
C LEU A 372 -7.81 26.44 13.70
N VAL A 373 -8.65 27.33 13.15
CA VAL A 373 -10.10 27.30 13.31
C VAL A 373 -10.68 25.98 12.80
N GLY A 374 -10.30 25.57 11.58
CA GLY A 374 -10.75 24.29 11.01
C GLY A 374 -10.28 23.07 11.83
N PHE A 375 -9.04 23.08 12.29
CA PHE A 375 -8.47 22.00 13.11
C PHE A 375 -9.22 21.88 14.45
N CYS A 376 -9.45 23.00 15.14
CA CYS A 376 -10.20 23.02 16.40
C CYS A 376 -11.68 22.69 16.21
N ALA A 377 -12.28 23.05 15.06
CA ALA A 377 -13.70 22.79 14.82
C ALA A 377 -13.98 21.34 14.37
N HIS A 378 -13.13 20.76 13.52
CA HIS A 378 -13.43 19.49 12.84
C HIS A 378 -12.68 18.27 13.37
N VAL A 379 -11.58 18.41 14.10
CA VAL A 379 -10.76 17.25 14.51
C VAL A 379 -11.02 16.91 15.97
N ASP A 380 -11.77 15.85 16.26
CA ASP A 380 -12.19 15.46 17.62
C ASP A 380 -11.04 15.31 18.62
N LEU A 381 -9.85 14.92 18.14
CA LEU A 381 -8.60 14.73 18.88
C LEU A 381 -8.07 16.00 19.56
N VAL A 382 -8.50 17.19 19.10
CA VAL A 382 -8.16 18.45 19.77
C VAL A 382 -8.99 18.54 21.05
N ARG A 383 -8.29 18.46 22.19
CA ARG A 383 -8.91 18.50 23.52
C ARG A 383 -9.56 19.86 23.79
N LEU A 384 -10.66 19.85 24.52
CA LEU A 384 -11.45 21.06 24.84
C LEU A 384 -10.64 22.19 25.52
N PRO A 385 -9.64 21.94 26.39
CA PRO A 385 -8.78 23.00 26.91
C PRO A 385 -8.06 23.79 25.81
N SER A 386 -7.50 23.11 24.82
CA SER A 386 -6.85 23.75 23.67
C SER A 386 -7.84 24.50 22.79
N VAL A 387 -9.07 24.01 22.65
CA VAL A 387 -10.15 24.74 21.96
C VAL A 387 -10.48 26.03 22.70
N LEU A 388 -10.60 26.00 24.03
CA LEU A 388 -10.87 27.18 24.86
C LEU A 388 -9.73 28.21 24.80
N GLU A 389 -8.46 27.76 24.78
CA GLU A 389 -7.31 28.65 24.57
C GLU A 389 -7.38 29.39 23.23
N VAL A 390 -7.75 28.68 22.15
CA VAL A 390 -7.92 29.29 20.82
C VAL A 390 -9.09 30.27 20.81
N LEU A 391 -10.23 29.91 21.41
CA LEU A 391 -11.39 30.80 21.52
C LEU A 391 -11.04 32.07 22.30
N LYS A 392 -10.31 31.96 23.41
CA LYS A 392 -9.81 33.11 24.18
C LYS A 392 -8.87 34.00 23.38
N MET A 393 -7.99 33.40 22.57
CA MET A 393 -7.14 34.14 21.64
C MET A 393 -8.00 34.92 20.62
N LEU A 394 -9.02 34.31 20.01
CA LEU A 394 -9.92 34.99 19.07
C LEU A 394 -10.67 36.17 19.70
N VAL A 395 -11.15 36.03 20.94
CA VAL A 395 -11.81 37.12 21.68
C VAL A 395 -10.81 38.25 21.95
N THR A 396 -9.58 37.91 22.35
CA THR A 396 -8.52 38.89 22.59
C THR A 396 -8.15 39.64 21.31
N SER A 397 -8.06 38.94 20.17
CA SER A 397 -7.82 39.55 18.86
C SER A 397 -9.00 40.42 18.41
N TYR A 398 -10.25 40.07 18.75
CA TYR A 398 -11.42 40.91 18.47
C TYR A 398 -11.34 42.26 19.20
N LYS A 399 -10.92 42.25 20.47
CA LYS A 399 -10.66 43.47 21.25
C LYS A 399 -9.52 44.27 20.65
N ALA A 400 -8.40 43.63 20.32
CA ALA A 400 -7.25 44.32 19.73
C ALA A 400 -7.60 44.98 18.39
N ALA A 401 -8.40 44.30 17.55
CA ALA A 401 -8.88 44.86 16.28
C ALA A 401 -9.71 46.14 16.48
N ALA A 402 -10.33 46.33 17.65
CA ALA A 402 -11.07 47.56 17.96
C ALA A 402 -10.18 48.81 18.07
N HIS A 403 -8.88 48.63 18.33
CA HIS A 403 -7.95 49.71 18.65
C HIS A 403 -6.93 50.03 17.52
N HIS A 404 -6.74 49.14 16.54
CA HIS A 404 -5.61 49.21 15.60
C HIS A 404 -5.95 49.63 14.15
N ALA A 405 -7.22 49.72 13.75
CA ALA A 405 -7.59 49.94 12.36
C ALA A 405 -7.84 51.42 12.01
N VAL A 406 -7.16 51.94 10.99
CA VAL A 406 -7.33 53.32 10.47
C VAL A 406 -8.68 53.50 9.74
N ASN A 407 -9.29 52.41 9.27
CA ASN A 407 -10.57 52.43 8.55
C ASN A 407 -11.66 51.68 9.36
N PRO A 408 -12.77 52.36 9.74
CA PRO A 408 -13.85 51.77 10.54
C PRO A 408 -14.62 50.64 9.83
N GLU A 409 -14.65 50.61 8.50
CA GLU A 409 -15.30 49.51 7.75
C GLU A 409 -14.44 48.25 7.76
N HIS A 410 -13.12 48.40 7.57
CA HIS A 410 -12.17 47.29 7.65
C HIS A 410 -12.13 46.68 9.05
N GLN A 411 -12.19 47.55 10.07
CA GLN A 411 -12.30 47.17 11.48
C GLN A 411 -13.51 46.27 11.74
N ARG A 412 -14.72 46.74 11.35
CA ARG A 412 -15.97 45.98 11.53
C ARG A 412 -15.94 44.67 10.76
N GLN A 413 -15.36 44.66 9.56
CA GLN A 413 -15.27 43.44 8.76
C GLN A 413 -14.38 42.38 9.42
N ARG A 414 -13.24 42.80 9.99
CA ARG A 414 -12.32 41.91 10.72
C ARG A 414 -12.92 41.41 12.03
N GLN A 415 -13.59 42.29 12.78
CA GLN A 415 -14.33 41.91 13.99
C GLN A 415 -15.41 40.88 13.71
N ARG A 416 -16.23 41.09 12.66
CA ARG A 416 -17.25 40.13 12.22
C ARG A 416 -16.67 38.80 11.74
N GLU A 417 -15.46 38.81 11.17
CA GLU A 417 -14.75 37.59 10.77
C GLU A 417 -14.34 36.77 12.00
N LEU A 418 -13.77 37.42 13.01
CA LEU A 418 -13.36 36.75 14.26
C LEU A 418 -14.57 36.18 15.02
N VAL A 419 -15.67 36.94 15.10
CA VAL A 419 -16.93 36.45 15.68
C VAL A 419 -17.47 35.25 14.89
N PHE A 420 -17.44 35.28 13.55
CA PHE A 420 -17.82 34.12 12.74
C PHE A 420 -17.00 32.88 13.09
N TYR A 421 -15.69 32.98 13.26
CA TYR A 421 -14.85 31.84 13.66
C TYR A 421 -15.14 31.34 15.08
N ILE A 422 -15.39 32.23 16.04
CA ILE A 422 -15.80 31.86 17.40
C ILE A 422 -17.09 31.03 17.36
N VAL A 423 -18.10 31.53 16.65
CA VAL A 423 -19.40 30.86 16.50
C VAL A 423 -19.26 29.53 15.77
N TYR A 424 -18.43 29.48 14.73
CA TYR A 424 -18.20 28.26 13.96
C TYR A 424 -17.59 27.13 14.79
N VAL A 425 -16.53 27.42 15.57
CA VAL A 425 -15.85 26.42 16.42
C VAL A 425 -16.77 25.97 17.54
N THR A 426 -17.43 26.90 18.23
CA THR A 426 -18.34 26.58 19.34
C THR A 426 -19.51 25.72 18.87
N LEU A 427 -20.15 26.08 17.75
CA LEU A 427 -21.24 25.30 17.17
C LEU A 427 -20.87 23.83 17.00
N LEU A 428 -19.72 23.55 16.36
CA LEU A 428 -19.26 22.19 16.07
C LEU A 428 -18.79 21.42 17.31
N ARG A 429 -18.50 22.10 18.41
CA ARG A 429 -18.03 21.51 19.66
C ARG A 429 -19.08 21.43 20.77
N SER A 430 -20.34 21.71 20.43
CA SER A 430 -21.48 21.67 21.37
C SER A 430 -21.61 20.31 22.08
N GLU A 431 -21.51 19.19 21.34
CA GLU A 431 -21.60 17.85 21.93
C GLU A 431 -20.47 17.55 22.93
N SER A 432 -19.27 18.08 22.68
CA SER A 432 -18.12 17.93 23.59
C SER A 432 -18.36 18.65 24.91
N VAL A 433 -18.98 19.84 24.87
CA VAL A 433 -19.34 20.61 26.07
C VAL A 433 -20.49 19.94 26.82
N ASP A 434 -21.51 19.45 26.11
CA ASP A 434 -22.61 18.71 26.74
C ASP A 434 -22.12 17.44 27.44
N SER A 435 -21.18 16.72 26.82
CA SER A 435 -20.54 15.54 27.43
C SER A 435 -19.75 15.90 28.69
N LEU A 436 -19.00 17.01 28.66
CA LEU A 436 -18.25 17.51 29.82
C LEU A 436 -19.16 17.79 31.02
N ARG A 437 -20.35 18.33 30.79
CA ARG A 437 -21.33 18.64 31.87
C ARG A 437 -21.82 17.40 32.59
N GLN A 438 -21.88 16.26 31.89
CA GLN A 438 -22.33 15.00 32.45
C GLN A 438 -21.20 14.27 33.20
N GLU A 439 -19.95 14.69 33.01
CA GLU A 439 -18.78 14.06 33.60
C GLU A 439 -18.52 14.60 35.02
N VAL A 440 -18.30 13.69 35.99
CA VAL A 440 -18.15 14.04 37.43
C VAL A 440 -16.69 13.89 37.90
N SER A 441 -15.72 14.13 37.00
CA SER A 441 -14.29 13.99 37.31
C SER A 441 -13.65 15.30 37.80
N SER A 442 -12.56 15.18 38.57
CA SER A 442 -11.74 16.35 38.99
C SER A 442 -11.23 17.13 37.77
N ASP A 443 -10.83 16.44 36.72
CA ASP A 443 -10.35 17.05 35.48
C ASP A 443 -11.49 17.80 34.77
N ALA A 444 -12.72 17.26 34.76
CA ALA A 444 -13.87 17.94 34.21
C ALA A 444 -14.20 19.24 34.95
N ALA A 445 -14.07 19.26 36.29
CA ALA A 445 -14.29 20.46 37.09
C ALA A 445 -13.31 21.61 36.72
N ALA A 446 -12.04 21.29 36.49
CA ALA A 446 -11.05 22.28 36.06
C ALA A 446 -11.38 22.86 34.68
N ILE A 447 -11.85 22.02 33.75
CA ILE A 447 -12.25 22.46 32.39
C ILE A 447 -13.54 23.30 32.45
N LEU A 448 -14.51 22.94 33.30
CA LEU A 448 -15.73 23.73 33.51
C LEU A 448 -15.41 25.14 34.03
N GLU A 449 -14.38 25.30 34.85
CA GLU A 449 -13.95 26.62 35.31
C GLU A 449 -13.36 27.46 34.16
N LEU A 450 -12.56 26.86 33.28
CA LEU A 450 -12.09 27.53 32.05
C LEU A 450 -13.26 27.91 31.14
N LEU A 451 -14.29 27.06 31.04
CA LEU A 451 -15.49 27.34 30.27
C LEU A 451 -16.26 28.54 30.84
N LYS A 452 -16.43 28.63 32.16
CA LYS A 452 -17.07 29.79 32.80
C LYS A 452 -16.32 31.09 32.53
N GLN A 453 -14.99 31.05 32.63
CA GLN A 453 -14.16 32.22 32.30
C GLN A 453 -14.37 32.65 30.84
N PHE A 454 -14.41 31.69 29.92
CA PHE A 454 -14.71 31.98 28.52
C PHE A 454 -16.12 32.55 28.33
N GLN A 455 -17.15 32.00 28.98
CA GLN A 455 -18.52 32.52 28.92
C GLN A 455 -18.60 33.99 29.36
N MET A 456 -17.95 34.32 30.47
CA MET A 456 -17.87 35.70 30.96
C MET A 456 -17.21 36.63 29.94
N GLN A 457 -16.12 36.19 29.30
CA GLN A 457 -15.46 36.97 28.26
C GLN A 457 -16.35 37.11 27.02
N LEU A 458 -16.96 36.03 26.54
CA LEU A 458 -17.83 36.04 25.37
C LEU A 458 -18.99 37.06 25.52
N CYS A 459 -19.61 37.11 26.71
CA CYS A 459 -20.77 37.95 26.97
C CYS A 459 -20.41 39.42 27.30
N SER A 460 -19.20 39.68 27.81
CA SER A 460 -18.79 41.04 28.20
C SER A 460 -17.92 41.76 27.16
N GLU A 461 -17.20 41.01 26.32
CA GLU A 461 -16.16 41.56 25.46
C GLU A 461 -16.59 41.77 24.00
N ILE A 462 -17.59 41.03 23.53
CA ILE A 462 -18.08 41.09 22.15
C ILE A 462 -19.38 41.89 22.09
N ALA A 463 -19.46 42.85 21.17
CA ALA A 463 -20.67 43.64 20.99
C ALA A 463 -21.82 42.77 20.45
N TYR A 464 -23.00 42.88 21.09
CA TYR A 464 -24.22 42.15 20.69
C TYR A 464 -24.56 42.29 19.20
N LYS A 465 -24.39 43.51 18.65
CA LYS A 465 -24.64 43.82 17.24
C LYS A 465 -23.77 43.00 16.29
N ASP A 466 -22.54 42.65 16.68
CA ASP A 466 -21.67 41.87 15.79
C ASP A 466 -22.12 40.40 15.69
N PHE A 467 -22.74 39.84 16.74
CA PHE A 467 -23.31 38.49 16.68
C PHE A 467 -24.47 38.37 15.68
N GLN A 468 -25.28 39.41 15.52
CA GLN A 468 -26.42 39.42 14.60
C GLN A 468 -26.01 39.31 13.12
N PHE A 469 -24.85 39.88 12.76
CA PHE A 469 -24.38 39.90 11.37
C PHE A 469 -23.24 38.91 11.08
N ALA A 470 -22.53 38.45 12.11
CA ALA A 470 -21.37 37.59 11.94
C ALA A 470 -21.74 36.19 11.49
N ALA A 471 -22.87 35.61 11.94
CA ALA A 471 -23.26 34.24 11.67
C ALA A 471 -24.80 34.06 11.59
N PRO A 472 -25.30 32.94 11.04
CA PRO A 472 -26.73 32.64 11.03
C PRO A 472 -27.35 32.58 12.45
N VAL A 473 -28.55 33.14 12.61
CA VAL A 473 -29.27 33.19 13.91
C VAL A 473 -29.46 31.81 14.53
N HIS A 474 -29.77 30.79 13.72
CA HIS A 474 -29.94 29.42 14.20
C HIS A 474 -28.64 28.77 14.72
N TRP A 475 -27.46 29.23 14.26
CA TRP A 475 -26.18 28.82 14.85
C TRP A 475 -25.99 29.47 16.20
N MET A 476 -26.26 30.77 16.29
CA MET A 476 -26.18 31.53 17.53
C MET A 476 -27.09 30.94 18.61
N ALA A 477 -28.33 30.61 18.27
CA ALA A 477 -29.27 29.96 19.17
C ALA A 477 -28.70 28.66 19.78
N ARG A 478 -28.04 27.83 18.98
CA ARG A 478 -27.36 26.61 19.46
C ARG A 478 -26.17 26.94 20.35
N VAL A 479 -25.34 27.91 19.99
CA VAL A 479 -24.21 28.35 20.83
C VAL A 479 -24.73 28.84 22.19
N TRP A 480 -25.75 29.68 22.22
CA TRP A 480 -26.33 30.17 23.48
C TRP A 480 -26.90 29.05 24.36
N LYS A 481 -27.57 28.06 23.74
CA LYS A 481 -28.09 26.89 24.44
C LYS A 481 -26.97 26.00 25.03
N HIS A 482 -25.99 25.63 24.22
CA HIS A 482 -25.02 24.59 24.57
C HIS A 482 -23.73 25.12 25.22
N TRP A 483 -23.32 26.34 24.91
CA TRP A 483 -22.10 26.95 25.44
C TRP A 483 -22.34 27.98 26.53
N VAL A 484 -23.51 28.62 26.58
CA VAL A 484 -23.84 29.64 27.60
C VAL A 484 -24.94 29.17 28.56
N PHE A 485 -25.57 28.03 28.26
CA PHE A 485 -26.58 27.39 29.11
C PHE A 485 -27.84 28.24 29.32
N LEU A 486 -28.20 29.04 28.33
CA LEU A 486 -29.48 29.75 28.34
C LEU A 486 -30.66 28.76 28.30
N SER A 487 -31.77 29.14 28.93
CA SER A 487 -33.00 28.35 28.87
C SER A 487 -33.60 28.39 27.45
N ASP A 488 -34.46 27.43 27.13
CA ASP A 488 -35.15 27.43 25.82
C ASP A 488 -36.01 28.69 25.63
N GLU A 489 -36.54 29.27 26.72
CA GLU A 489 -37.29 30.54 26.69
C GLU A 489 -36.38 31.73 26.37
N ASP A 490 -35.20 31.82 27.01
CA ASP A 490 -34.22 32.87 26.75
C ASP A 490 -33.68 32.81 25.32
N VAL A 491 -33.42 31.60 24.81
CA VAL A 491 -32.98 31.38 23.43
C VAL A 491 -34.07 31.80 22.44
N GLN A 492 -35.32 31.48 22.72
CA GLN A 492 -36.45 31.88 21.86
C GLN A 492 -36.66 33.40 21.85
N SER A 493 -36.47 34.05 23.01
CA SER A 493 -36.48 35.51 23.11
C SER A 493 -35.36 36.13 22.27
N PHE A 494 -34.14 35.60 22.36
CA PHE A 494 -33.01 36.05 21.52
C PHE A 494 -33.29 35.87 20.03
N VAL A 495 -33.83 34.73 19.60
CA VAL A 495 -34.15 34.48 18.18
C VAL A 495 -35.19 35.48 17.68
N SER A 496 -36.22 35.77 18.47
CA SER A 496 -37.28 36.71 18.11
C SER A 496 -36.73 38.13 17.99
N GLU A 497 -35.93 38.58 18.96
CA GLU A 497 -35.26 39.89 18.91
C GLU A 497 -34.29 40.01 17.71
N ALA A 498 -33.54 38.95 17.40
CA ALA A 498 -32.63 38.94 16.26
C ALA A 498 -33.38 39.01 14.92
N GLN A 499 -34.56 38.39 14.82
CA GLN A 499 -35.42 38.46 13.64
C GLN A 499 -36.08 39.82 13.47
N GLU A 500 -36.52 40.45 14.56
CA GLU A 500 -37.11 41.80 14.55
C GLU A 500 -36.08 42.87 14.15
N ASN A 501 -34.83 42.69 14.55
CA ASN A 501 -33.73 43.61 14.23
C ASN A 501 -33.08 43.34 12.85
N ASP A 502 -33.42 42.24 12.16
CA ASP A 502 -32.91 41.96 10.82
C ASP A 502 -33.71 42.74 9.77
N THR A 503 -33.36 44.02 9.59
CA THR A 503 -33.97 44.91 8.59
C THR A 503 -33.32 44.80 7.21
N ASP A 504 -32.48 43.79 6.97
CA ASP A 504 -31.78 43.62 5.70
C ASP A 504 -32.77 43.40 4.55
N THR A 505 -32.53 44.06 3.43
CA THR A 505 -33.20 43.72 2.18
C THR A 505 -32.80 42.31 1.71
N GLU A 506 -33.62 41.67 0.87
CA GLU A 506 -33.31 40.33 0.34
C GLU A 506 -31.93 40.27 -0.36
N GLN A 507 -31.50 41.38 -0.97
CA GLN A 507 -30.19 41.49 -1.60
C GLN A 507 -29.04 41.56 -0.58
N GLU A 508 -29.22 42.29 0.51
CA GLU A 508 -28.24 42.40 1.60
C GLU A 508 -28.10 41.07 2.35
N PHE A 509 -29.21 40.39 2.63
CA PHE A 509 -29.21 39.05 3.20
C PHE A 509 -28.46 38.05 2.29
N LYS A 510 -28.73 38.06 0.97
CA LYS A 510 -27.99 37.22 0.01
C LYS A 510 -26.49 37.55 0.01
N LYS A 511 -26.11 38.82 0.04
CA LYS A 511 -24.70 39.24 0.13
C LYS A 511 -24.04 38.76 1.43
N ARG A 512 -24.73 38.84 2.56
CA ARG A 512 -24.27 38.33 3.86
C ARG A 512 -24.11 36.81 3.84
N MET A 513 -25.07 36.08 3.28
CA MET A 513 -25.00 34.63 3.10
C MET A 513 -23.82 34.19 2.22
N THR A 514 -23.60 34.85 1.07
CA THR A 514 -22.44 34.57 0.22
C THR A 514 -21.11 34.85 0.92
N THR A 515 -21.08 35.85 1.80
CA THR A 515 -19.90 36.16 2.62
C THR A 515 -19.62 35.05 3.64
N TRP A 516 -20.66 34.53 4.30
CA TRP A 516 -20.53 33.39 5.20
C TRP A 516 -20.03 32.14 4.47
N GLN A 517 -20.64 31.81 3.32
CA GLN A 517 -20.20 30.67 2.50
C GLN A 517 -18.76 30.83 2.00
N ALA A 518 -18.35 32.04 1.61
CA ALA A 518 -16.98 32.32 1.18
C ALA A 518 -15.98 32.12 2.33
N ARG A 519 -16.30 32.60 3.54
CA ARG A 519 -15.46 32.38 4.73
C ARG A 519 -15.40 30.91 5.11
N GLU A 520 -16.56 30.25 5.13
CA GLU A 520 -16.65 28.83 5.42
C GLU A 520 -15.80 28.02 4.42
N ALA A 521 -15.84 28.35 3.12
CA ALA A 521 -15.08 27.66 2.08
C ALA A 521 -13.55 27.71 2.29
N LEU A 522 -13.04 28.71 3.02
CA LEU A 522 -11.62 28.83 3.35
C LEU A 522 -11.20 27.99 4.56
N ILE A 523 -12.15 27.53 5.38
CA ILE A 523 -11.88 26.72 6.58
C ILE A 523 -11.40 25.32 6.17
N ALA A 524 -10.25 24.91 6.72
CA ALA A 524 -9.64 23.61 6.48
C ALA A 524 -10.36 22.46 7.23
N PHE A 525 -9.89 21.22 7.04
CA PHE A 525 -10.37 20.00 7.76
C PHE A 525 -11.83 19.59 7.55
N LYS A 526 -12.57 20.23 6.66
CA LYS A 526 -13.93 19.75 6.29
C LYS A 526 -13.89 18.38 5.64
N LEU A 527 -14.95 17.59 5.81
CA LEU A 527 -15.08 16.26 5.22
C LEU A 527 -14.85 16.22 3.68
N PRO A 528 -15.29 17.21 2.87
CA PRO A 528 -14.98 17.27 1.45
C PRO A 528 -13.48 17.34 1.14
N SER A 529 -12.65 17.90 2.02
CA SER A 529 -11.19 17.98 1.88
C SER A 529 -10.52 16.60 1.85
N PHE A 530 -11.19 15.57 2.39
CA PHE A 530 -10.71 14.19 2.42
C PHE A 530 -11.24 13.35 1.24
N LEU A 531 -12.14 13.86 0.40
CA LEU A 531 -12.71 13.09 -0.72
C LEU A 531 -11.66 12.69 -1.76
N ARG A 532 -10.57 13.46 -1.87
CA ARG A 532 -9.44 13.15 -2.76
C ARG A 532 -8.53 12.03 -2.21
N PHE A 533 -8.75 11.61 -0.97
CA PHE A 533 -7.94 10.65 -0.23
C PHE A 533 -8.83 9.56 0.41
N PRO A 534 -9.48 8.68 -0.37
CA PRO A 534 -10.46 7.72 0.15
C PRO A 534 -9.93 6.78 1.26
N GLN A 535 -8.68 6.33 1.17
CA GLN A 535 -8.06 5.48 2.19
C GLN A 535 -7.80 6.26 3.48
N MET A 536 -7.16 7.43 3.37
CA MET A 536 -6.93 8.29 4.54
C MET A 536 -8.24 8.80 5.14
N LYS A 537 -9.26 9.06 4.31
CA LYS A 537 -10.61 9.39 4.78
C LYS A 537 -11.14 8.27 5.65
N THR A 538 -11.04 7.01 5.22
CA THR A 538 -11.52 5.87 6.00
C THR A 538 -10.81 5.77 7.35
N LEU A 539 -9.50 6.04 7.37
CA LEU A 539 -8.71 6.07 8.60
C LEU A 539 -9.17 7.19 9.55
N VAL A 540 -9.35 8.40 9.02
CA VAL A 540 -9.53 9.63 9.81
C VAL A 540 -11.00 9.94 10.14
N ASN A 541 -11.96 9.44 9.36
CA ASN A 541 -13.39 9.74 9.51
C ASN A 541 -13.99 9.53 10.91
N PRO A 542 -13.59 8.52 11.72
CA PRO A 542 -14.07 8.39 13.09
C PRO A 542 -13.74 9.60 13.97
N HIS A 543 -12.73 10.38 13.58
CA HIS A 543 -12.17 11.50 14.31
C HIS A 543 -12.54 12.87 13.71
N LEU A 544 -13.47 12.90 12.76
CA LEU A 544 -13.92 14.11 12.10
C LEU A 544 -15.36 14.45 12.50
N ILE A 545 -15.56 15.71 12.90
CA ILE A 545 -16.87 16.28 13.17
C ILE A 545 -17.43 16.85 11.86
N SER A 546 -18.60 16.36 11.45
CA SER A 546 -19.28 16.82 10.23
C SER A 546 -19.93 18.19 10.40
N SER A 547 -19.93 18.99 9.33
CA SER A 547 -20.60 20.31 9.33
C SER A 547 -22.14 20.16 9.35
N PRO A 548 -22.86 20.97 10.14
CA PRO A 548 -24.33 20.96 10.20
C PRO A 548 -25.01 21.61 8.99
N LEU A 549 -24.29 22.26 8.06
CA LEU A 549 -24.89 22.97 6.92
C LEU A 549 -25.49 22.07 5.82
N ALA A 550 -25.32 20.75 5.90
CA ALA A 550 -25.93 19.83 4.94
C ALA A 550 -27.44 19.64 5.15
N ASP A 551 -28.00 20.08 6.29
CA ASP A 551 -29.39 19.79 6.68
C ASP A 551 -30.41 20.90 6.34
N LEU A 552 -30.04 21.94 5.58
CA LEU A 552 -30.98 23.00 5.15
C LEU A 552 -32.02 22.54 4.10
N ASN A 553 -32.07 21.25 3.75
CA ASN A 553 -33.13 20.69 2.89
C ASN A 553 -34.30 20.05 3.66
N ASP A 554 -34.28 20.01 4.99
CA ASP A 554 -35.41 19.55 5.81
C ASP A 554 -36.05 20.72 6.56
N GLU A 555 -36.48 21.75 5.82
CA GLU A 555 -37.59 22.57 6.28
C GLU A 555 -38.88 21.77 6.10
N HIS A 556 -39.30 21.09 7.17
CA HIS A 556 -40.66 21.13 7.74
C HIS A 556 -40.88 19.97 8.72
N GLY A 557 -41.04 20.32 10.00
CA GLY A 557 -41.94 19.60 10.90
C GLY A 557 -41.40 18.32 11.56
N LEU A 558 -41.21 18.41 12.88
CA LEU A 558 -41.51 17.39 13.87
C LEU A 558 -42.13 16.09 13.30
N ILE A 559 -41.34 15.01 13.22
CA ILE A 559 -41.76 13.63 13.51
C ILE A 559 -40.49 12.79 13.71
N ILE A 560 -40.34 12.29 14.94
CA ILE A 560 -39.46 11.18 15.27
C ILE A 560 -39.91 9.98 14.42
N ARG A 561 -39.10 9.56 13.44
CA ARG A 561 -39.28 8.27 12.76
C ARG A 561 -38.06 7.40 12.98
N GLY A 562 -38.26 6.34 13.78
CA GLY A 562 -37.27 5.31 14.04
C GLY A 562 -36.68 4.74 12.75
N GLN A 563 -35.35 4.75 12.66
CA GLN A 563 -34.58 4.14 11.58
C GLN A 563 -34.82 2.62 11.56
N LYS A 564 -35.74 2.16 10.70
CA LYS A 564 -35.68 0.80 10.15
C LYS A 564 -34.59 0.76 9.09
N ARG A 565 -33.51 0.02 9.37
CA ARG A 565 -32.50 -0.42 8.40
C ARG A 565 -33.19 -0.94 7.13
N ARG A 566 -33.08 -0.19 6.03
CA ARG A 566 -33.24 -0.71 4.68
C ARG A 566 -31.91 -0.57 3.94
N ARG A 567 -31.33 -1.71 3.58
CA ARG A 567 -30.32 -1.80 2.54
C ARG A 567 -30.97 -1.36 1.23
N THR A 568 -30.51 -0.26 0.67
CA THR A 568 -30.72 0.08 -0.73
C THR A 568 -29.40 -0.13 -1.46
N GLU A 569 -29.26 -1.28 -2.13
CA GLU A 569 -28.36 -1.43 -3.27
C GLU A 569 -28.89 -0.51 -4.38
N LYS A 570 -28.20 0.62 -4.61
CA LYS A 570 -28.28 1.33 -5.89
C LYS A 570 -26.93 1.16 -6.58
N MET A 571 -26.90 0.28 -7.58
CA MET A 571 -25.84 0.22 -8.58
C MET A 571 -25.86 1.52 -9.39
N SER A 572 -24.90 2.40 -9.16
CA SER A 572 -24.57 3.47 -10.10
C SER A 572 -23.55 2.95 -11.11
N THR A 573 -24.01 2.75 -12.34
CA THR A 573 -23.19 2.53 -13.53
C THR A 573 -22.45 3.82 -13.90
N THR A 574 -21.27 4.02 -13.33
CA THR A 574 -20.21 4.84 -13.92
C THR A 574 -18.88 4.12 -13.75
N ASN A 575 -18.21 3.98 -14.87
CA ASN A 575 -17.08 3.11 -15.13
C ASN A 575 -15.82 3.66 -14.45
N ASN A 576 -15.56 3.22 -13.21
CA ASN A 576 -14.25 3.04 -12.57
C ASN A 576 -14.51 2.68 -11.11
N ASN A 577 -14.75 1.39 -10.86
CA ASN A 577 -15.07 0.91 -9.52
C ASN A 577 -13.81 0.96 -8.64
N PRO A 578 -13.73 1.84 -7.61
CA PRO A 578 -12.55 1.98 -6.75
C PRO A 578 -12.21 0.66 -6.04
N GLU A 579 -13.20 -0.18 -5.72
CA GLU A 579 -12.98 -1.53 -5.18
C GLU A 579 -12.24 -2.45 -6.16
N GLN A 580 -12.36 -2.24 -7.48
CA GLN A 580 -11.66 -3.02 -8.49
C GLN A 580 -10.20 -2.56 -8.64
N LEU A 581 -9.93 -1.28 -8.38
CA LEU A 581 -8.59 -0.72 -8.29
C LEU A 581 -7.90 -1.20 -7.01
N GLU A 582 -8.57 -1.16 -5.85
CA GLU A 582 -8.10 -1.74 -4.57
C GLU A 582 -7.77 -3.23 -4.68
N ARG A 583 -8.61 -4.03 -5.36
CA ARG A 583 -8.35 -5.45 -5.66
C ARG A 583 -7.10 -5.68 -6.51
N SER A 584 -6.57 -4.66 -7.20
CA SER A 584 -5.30 -4.73 -7.94
C SER A 584 -4.07 -4.42 -7.07
N PHE A 585 -4.27 -3.80 -5.92
CA PHE A 585 -3.20 -3.39 -5.00
C PHE A 585 -2.98 -4.36 -3.85
N ASP A 586 -4.02 -5.04 -3.38
CA ASP A 586 -4.02 -5.66 -2.05
C ASP A 586 -3.92 -7.20 -2.01
N VAL A 587 -3.10 -7.77 -2.89
CA VAL A 587 -2.72 -9.17 -2.75
C VAL A 587 -1.21 -9.31 -2.90
N LEU A 588 -0.56 -9.55 -1.76
CA LEU A 588 0.88 -9.72 -1.56
C LEU A 588 1.53 -10.83 -2.43
N LEU A 589 0.76 -11.49 -3.29
CA LEU A 589 1.20 -12.40 -4.34
C LEU A 589 0.25 -12.23 -5.54
N LEU A 590 0.77 -12.09 -6.76
CA LEU A 590 -0.06 -12.08 -7.97
C LEU A 590 -0.98 -13.32 -7.99
N PRO A 591 -2.22 -13.23 -8.53
CA PRO A 591 -3.13 -14.37 -8.65
C PRO A 591 -2.46 -15.62 -9.23
N ASP A 592 -1.56 -15.46 -10.19
CA ASP A 592 -0.79 -16.56 -10.81
C ASP A 592 0.22 -17.20 -9.84
N VAL A 593 0.85 -16.39 -8.98
CA VAL A 593 1.77 -16.87 -7.94
C VAL A 593 0.99 -17.57 -6.84
N MET A 594 -0.16 -17.03 -6.45
CA MET A 594 -1.06 -17.70 -5.50
C MET A 594 -1.61 -18.99 -6.06
N GLU A 595 -2.01 -19.03 -7.32
CA GLU A 595 -2.47 -20.24 -7.99
C GLU A 595 -1.33 -21.26 -8.04
N ARG A 596 -0.10 -20.84 -8.34
CA ARG A 596 1.07 -21.72 -8.28
C ARG A 596 1.35 -22.24 -6.87
N VAL A 597 1.29 -21.41 -5.83
CA VAL A 597 1.44 -21.84 -4.43
C VAL A 597 0.32 -22.80 -4.02
N CYS A 598 -0.93 -22.46 -4.36
CA CYS A 598 -2.12 -23.27 -4.11
C CYS A 598 -2.09 -24.60 -4.86
N SER A 599 -1.41 -24.68 -6.01
CA SER A 599 -1.27 -25.92 -6.79
C SER A 599 -0.50 -27.02 -6.05
N PHE A 600 0.35 -26.65 -5.07
CA PHE A 600 1.05 -27.59 -4.20
C PHE A 600 0.20 -28.04 -3.00
N MET A 601 -0.99 -27.48 -2.80
CA MET A 601 -1.82 -27.74 -1.64
C MET A 601 -2.78 -28.91 -1.87
N SER A 602 -3.08 -29.65 -0.81
CA SER A 602 -4.09 -30.71 -0.87
C SER A 602 -5.50 -30.14 -0.96
N ALA A 603 -6.44 -30.90 -1.52
CA ALA A 603 -7.85 -30.50 -1.60
C ALA A 603 -8.45 -30.09 -0.24
N LYS A 604 -8.05 -30.74 0.86
CA LYS A 604 -8.48 -30.38 2.22
C LYS A 604 -8.00 -28.99 2.63
N ARG A 605 -6.76 -28.62 2.27
CA ARG A 605 -6.20 -27.30 2.57
C ARG A 605 -6.82 -26.22 1.68
N LEU A 606 -7.04 -26.49 0.39
CA LEU A 606 -7.74 -25.57 -0.51
C LEU A 606 -9.16 -25.24 -0.05
N CYS A 607 -9.93 -26.23 0.41
CA CYS A 607 -11.26 -26.01 0.99
C CYS A 607 -11.25 -25.29 2.34
N ARG A 608 -10.11 -25.17 3.02
CA ARG A 608 -9.99 -24.36 4.25
C ARG A 608 -9.63 -22.91 3.90
N MET A 609 -8.85 -22.72 2.84
CA MET A 609 -8.47 -21.39 2.37
C MET A 609 -9.66 -20.57 1.88
N THR A 610 -10.71 -21.21 1.38
CA THR A 610 -11.98 -20.53 1.06
C THR A 610 -12.55 -19.71 2.22
N LEU A 611 -12.23 -20.08 3.46
CA LEU A 611 -12.76 -19.46 4.66
C LEU A 611 -11.93 -18.25 5.12
N VAL A 612 -10.76 -18.02 4.53
CA VAL A 612 -9.80 -16.99 4.98
C VAL A 612 -10.14 -15.62 4.40
N CYS A 613 -10.34 -15.52 3.08
CA CYS A 613 -10.78 -14.27 2.44
C CYS A 613 -11.50 -14.55 1.11
N ARG A 614 -12.16 -13.53 0.55
CA ARG A 614 -12.92 -13.63 -0.71
C ARG A 614 -12.04 -13.99 -1.92
N ASP A 615 -10.79 -13.56 -1.96
CA ASP A 615 -9.91 -13.85 -3.09
C ASP A 615 -9.34 -15.27 -3.03
N PHE A 616 -9.01 -15.78 -1.84
CA PHE A 616 -8.75 -17.21 -1.65
C PHE A 616 -9.97 -18.06 -1.95
N ALA A 617 -11.18 -17.59 -1.62
CA ALA A 617 -12.39 -18.24 -2.07
C ALA A 617 -12.43 -18.29 -3.60
N LYS A 618 -12.27 -17.18 -4.33
CA LYS A 618 -12.25 -17.20 -5.81
C LYS A 618 -11.17 -18.11 -6.40
N LEU A 619 -9.92 -18.00 -5.92
CA LEU A 619 -8.78 -18.83 -6.35
C LEU A 619 -9.03 -20.31 -6.12
N SER A 620 -9.56 -20.69 -4.96
CA SER A 620 -9.89 -22.08 -4.66
C SER A 620 -11.00 -22.66 -5.56
N HIS A 621 -11.77 -21.83 -6.28
CA HIS A 621 -12.73 -22.29 -7.29
C HIS A 621 -12.11 -22.40 -8.69
N SER A 622 -10.82 -22.06 -8.86
CA SER A 622 -10.13 -22.13 -10.15
C SER A 622 -10.06 -23.56 -10.68
N ALA A 623 -10.43 -23.72 -11.96
CA ALA A 623 -10.49 -25.02 -12.64
C ALA A 623 -9.12 -25.69 -12.77
N SER A 624 -8.05 -24.92 -12.92
CA SER A 624 -6.67 -25.40 -13.08
C SER A 624 -6.17 -26.16 -11.86
N LEU A 625 -6.45 -25.66 -10.65
CA LEU A 625 -6.08 -26.30 -9.38
C LEU A 625 -6.77 -27.66 -9.23
N TRP A 626 -8.07 -27.71 -9.46
CA TRP A 626 -8.85 -28.93 -9.36
C TRP A 626 -8.52 -29.93 -10.48
N ARG A 627 -8.17 -29.47 -11.68
CA ARG A 627 -7.70 -30.35 -12.78
C ARG A 627 -6.46 -31.14 -12.36
N GLN A 628 -5.46 -30.46 -11.79
CA GLN A 628 -4.24 -31.14 -11.32
C GLN A 628 -4.53 -32.15 -10.22
N LEU A 629 -5.37 -31.78 -9.25
CA LEU A 629 -5.76 -32.68 -8.16
C LEU A 629 -6.57 -33.88 -8.63
N TYR A 630 -7.43 -33.70 -9.63
CA TYR A 630 -8.23 -34.76 -10.23
C TYR A 630 -7.38 -35.73 -11.05
N LEU A 631 -6.47 -35.24 -11.90
CA LEU A 631 -5.61 -36.11 -12.71
C LEU A 631 -4.61 -36.89 -11.84
N ARG A 632 -4.15 -36.30 -10.73
CA ARG A 632 -3.26 -36.95 -9.75
C ARG A 632 -3.99 -37.80 -8.70
N ILE A 633 -5.31 -37.93 -8.77
CA ILE A 633 -6.08 -38.67 -7.77
C ILE A 633 -5.78 -40.18 -7.89
N GLY A 634 -4.95 -40.70 -6.98
CA GLY A 634 -4.54 -42.11 -6.98
C GLY A 634 -3.04 -42.36 -7.16
N SER A 635 -2.28 -41.35 -7.62
CA SER A 635 -0.82 -41.45 -7.75
C SER A 635 -0.12 -41.65 -6.39
N PRO A 636 0.94 -42.46 -6.32
CA PRO A 636 1.65 -42.73 -5.07
C PRO A 636 2.39 -41.47 -4.61
N ILE A 637 2.01 -40.96 -3.44
CA ILE A 637 2.75 -39.91 -2.74
C ILE A 637 3.29 -40.55 -1.45
N GLY A 638 4.48 -41.17 -1.55
CA GLY A 638 5.23 -41.72 -0.41
C GLY A 638 5.34 -43.25 -0.35
N LYS A 639 6.45 -43.72 0.26
CA LYS A 639 6.89 -45.12 0.41
C LYS A 639 6.06 -45.96 1.39
N LYS A 640 4.72 -45.92 1.36
CA LYS A 640 3.89 -46.87 2.14
C LYS A 640 3.47 -48.04 1.25
N GLN A 641 4.21 -49.16 1.38
CA GLN A 641 4.14 -50.35 0.52
C GLN A 641 2.87 -51.20 0.63
N SER A 642 1.90 -50.88 1.52
CA SER A 642 0.80 -51.81 1.82
C SER A 642 -0.49 -51.65 0.99
N VAL A 643 -0.58 -50.67 0.07
CA VAL A 643 -1.77 -50.48 -0.79
C VAL A 643 -1.34 -50.11 -2.20
N LEU A 644 -1.71 -50.91 -3.20
CA LEU A 644 -1.45 -50.62 -4.62
C LEU A 644 -2.07 -49.26 -5.02
N PRO A 645 -1.29 -48.34 -5.63
CA PRO A 645 -1.80 -47.05 -6.07
C PRO A 645 -2.88 -47.23 -7.16
N ALA A 646 -3.90 -46.37 -7.14
CA ALA A 646 -4.91 -46.37 -8.19
C ALA A 646 -4.31 -45.71 -9.45
N SER A 647 -4.55 -46.31 -10.61
CA SER A 647 -4.09 -45.77 -11.89
C SER A 647 -4.58 -44.32 -12.12
N PRO A 648 -3.73 -43.43 -12.65
CA PRO A 648 -4.07 -42.02 -12.86
C PRO A 648 -5.25 -41.88 -13.84
N VAL A 649 -5.96 -40.76 -13.76
CA VAL A 649 -7.11 -40.50 -14.62
C VAL A 649 -6.63 -40.05 -16.00
N GLU A 650 -7.13 -40.69 -17.05
CA GLU A 650 -6.90 -40.29 -18.43
C GLU A 650 -8.03 -39.38 -18.92
N CYS A 651 -7.71 -38.11 -19.19
CA CYS A 651 -8.63 -37.19 -19.84
C CYS A 651 -8.31 -37.08 -21.33
N ARG A 652 -9.18 -37.63 -22.18
CA ARG A 652 -9.07 -37.63 -23.65
C ARG A 652 -9.96 -36.59 -24.34
N HIS A 653 -10.56 -35.69 -23.57
CA HIS A 653 -11.31 -34.55 -24.11
C HIS A 653 -10.32 -33.48 -24.62
N GLY A 654 -10.65 -32.78 -25.70
CA GLY A 654 -9.83 -31.69 -26.23
C GLY A 654 -9.66 -30.52 -25.25
N ASP A 655 -8.61 -29.71 -25.42
CA ASP A 655 -8.28 -28.58 -24.53
C ASP A 655 -9.39 -27.52 -24.42
N SER A 656 -10.32 -27.48 -25.38
CA SER A 656 -11.47 -26.58 -25.41
C SER A 656 -12.68 -27.06 -24.58
N TYR A 657 -12.63 -28.28 -24.02
CA TYR A 657 -13.71 -28.85 -23.22
C TYR A 657 -13.59 -28.40 -21.75
N LYS A 658 -14.66 -27.78 -21.21
CA LYS A 658 -14.68 -27.26 -19.83
C LYS A 658 -15.27 -28.30 -18.88
N HIS A 659 -14.44 -28.98 -18.08
CA HIS A 659 -14.92 -29.85 -16.99
C HIS A 659 -15.22 -29.06 -15.71
N ASN A 660 -16.21 -29.53 -14.95
CA ASN A 660 -16.35 -29.17 -13.54
C ASN A 660 -15.44 -30.06 -12.67
N TRP A 661 -14.13 -29.78 -12.71
CA TRP A 661 -13.10 -30.61 -12.07
C TRP A 661 -13.32 -30.80 -10.56
N ARG A 662 -13.88 -29.79 -9.87
CA ARG A 662 -14.16 -29.85 -8.44
C ARG A 662 -15.22 -30.90 -8.11
N GLN A 663 -16.34 -30.88 -8.83
CA GLN A 663 -17.41 -31.86 -8.65
C GLN A 663 -16.92 -33.28 -8.98
N MET A 664 -16.22 -33.42 -10.11
CA MET A 664 -15.66 -34.72 -10.52
C MET A 664 -14.66 -35.27 -9.49
N TYR A 665 -13.84 -34.41 -8.88
CA TYR A 665 -12.94 -34.78 -7.79
C TYR A 665 -13.69 -35.28 -6.55
N GLN A 666 -14.74 -34.59 -6.12
CA GLN A 666 -15.53 -34.97 -4.95
C GLN A 666 -16.17 -36.35 -5.14
N GLU A 667 -16.83 -36.57 -6.28
CA GLU A 667 -17.49 -37.84 -6.61
C GLU A 667 -16.47 -38.99 -6.63
N ARG A 668 -15.33 -38.80 -7.31
CA ARG A 668 -14.28 -39.82 -7.42
C ARG A 668 -13.59 -40.09 -6.07
N TRP A 669 -13.39 -39.07 -5.24
CA TRP A 669 -12.79 -39.21 -3.91
C TRP A 669 -13.65 -40.04 -2.94
N ILE A 670 -14.98 -39.89 -3.00
CA ILE A 670 -15.92 -40.70 -2.21
C ILE A 670 -15.77 -42.18 -2.59
N VAL A 671 -15.74 -42.48 -3.88
CA VAL A 671 -15.57 -43.86 -4.38
C VAL A 671 -14.19 -44.42 -4.04
N LEU A 672 -13.13 -43.63 -4.18
CA LEU A 672 -11.77 -44.04 -3.86
C LEU A 672 -11.58 -44.37 -2.37
N ARG A 673 -12.28 -43.68 -1.46
CA ARG A 673 -12.32 -44.06 -0.03
C ARG A 673 -12.97 -45.43 0.18
N ARG A 674 -14.03 -45.76 -0.56
CA ARG A 674 -14.66 -47.10 -0.53
C ARG A 674 -13.73 -48.16 -1.11
N LEU A 675 -13.06 -47.86 -2.22
CA LEU A 675 -12.06 -48.73 -2.85
C LEU A 675 -10.94 -49.11 -1.88
N ARG A 676 -10.34 -48.13 -1.18
CA ARG A 676 -9.28 -48.39 -0.19
C ARG A 676 -9.73 -49.26 0.98
N ARG A 677 -11.02 -49.22 1.35
CA ARG A 677 -11.58 -50.13 2.36
C ARG A 677 -11.74 -51.55 1.79
N MET A 678 -12.21 -51.68 0.55
CA MET A 678 -12.33 -52.99 -0.12
C MET A 678 -10.97 -53.63 -0.39
N GLN A 679 -9.96 -52.86 -0.82
CA GLN A 679 -8.60 -53.33 -1.04
C GLN A 679 -7.96 -53.82 0.27
N ARG A 680 -8.13 -53.09 1.38
CA ARG A 680 -7.65 -53.53 2.70
C ARG A 680 -8.29 -54.85 3.13
N ARG A 681 -9.62 -54.96 3.03
CA ARG A 681 -10.33 -56.21 3.34
C ARG A 681 -9.90 -57.38 2.44
N ALA A 682 -9.62 -57.12 1.16
CA ALA A 682 -9.13 -58.14 0.24
C ALA A 682 -7.70 -58.58 0.58
N ILE A 683 -6.82 -57.65 0.96
CA ILE A 683 -5.44 -57.96 1.40
C ILE A 683 -5.46 -58.72 2.74
N GLU A 684 -6.27 -58.28 3.70
CA GLU A 684 -6.47 -58.95 5.00
C GLU A 684 -7.03 -60.37 4.81
N ALA A 685 -8.00 -60.55 3.90
CA ALA A 685 -8.56 -61.87 3.58
C ALA A 685 -7.53 -62.83 2.96
N VAL A 686 -6.63 -62.33 2.10
CA VAL A 686 -5.52 -63.12 1.52
C VAL A 686 -4.45 -63.44 2.55
N GLN A 687 -4.24 -62.59 3.56
CA GLN A 687 -3.30 -62.84 4.65
C GLN A 687 -3.85 -63.85 5.68
N LEU A 688 -5.16 -63.89 5.89
CA LEU A 688 -5.82 -64.82 6.81
C LEU A 688 -6.06 -66.21 6.22
N SER A 689 -6.06 -66.37 4.89
CA SER A 689 -6.34 -67.65 4.24
C SER A 689 -5.19 -68.67 4.27
N GLY A 690 -4.05 -68.34 4.89
CA GLY A 690 -3.10 -69.34 5.40
C GLY A 690 -2.54 -70.38 4.40
N GLU A 691 -2.59 -70.17 3.08
CA GLU A 691 -1.91 -71.07 2.15
C GLU A 691 -0.45 -70.64 1.99
N ALA A 692 0.43 -71.46 2.57
CA ALA A 692 1.86 -71.39 2.38
C ALA A 692 2.21 -71.33 0.90
N PHE A 693 3.17 -70.46 0.56
CA PHE A 693 3.75 -70.31 -0.75
C PHE A 693 4.22 -71.66 -1.32
N SER A 694 3.40 -72.27 -2.18
CA SER A 694 3.83 -73.32 -3.10
C SER A 694 3.75 -72.79 -4.53
N SER A 695 4.92 -72.71 -5.14
CA SER A 695 5.16 -72.30 -6.51
C SER A 695 4.42 -73.22 -7.49
N ASN A 696 3.37 -72.73 -8.15
CA ASN A 696 3.19 -72.79 -9.62
C ASN A 696 1.77 -72.53 -10.15
N ASN A 697 0.78 -72.16 -9.32
CA ASN A 697 -0.51 -71.67 -9.84
C ASN A 697 -0.90 -70.35 -9.16
N ARG A 698 -0.34 -69.24 -9.66
CA ARG A 698 -0.76 -67.88 -9.26
C ARG A 698 -2.15 -67.58 -9.83
N ILE A 699 -3.22 -67.96 -9.14
CA ILE A 699 -4.48 -67.23 -9.28
C ILE A 699 -4.22 -65.87 -8.64
N ALA A 700 -3.77 -64.91 -9.45
CA ALA A 700 -3.52 -63.55 -8.98
C ALA A 700 -4.85 -62.98 -8.46
N THR A 701 -5.04 -62.96 -7.14
CA THR A 701 -6.22 -62.40 -6.50
C THR A 701 -6.36 -60.96 -6.97
N PHE A 702 -7.36 -60.70 -7.82
CA PHE A 702 -7.53 -59.39 -8.43
C PHE A 702 -7.82 -58.36 -7.35
N ILE A 703 -6.92 -57.41 -7.19
CA ILE A 703 -7.13 -56.31 -6.26
C ILE A 703 -8.12 -55.36 -6.92
N PRO A 704 -9.24 -55.00 -6.25
CA PRO A 704 -10.24 -54.12 -6.84
C PRO A 704 -9.63 -52.84 -7.42
N GLN A 705 -10.06 -52.47 -8.62
CA GLN A 705 -9.57 -51.30 -9.37
C GLN A 705 -10.73 -50.39 -9.79
N MET A 706 -10.43 -49.13 -10.04
CA MET A 706 -11.38 -48.13 -10.52
C MET A 706 -11.04 -47.73 -11.95
N CYS A 707 -12.06 -47.51 -12.79
CA CYS A 707 -11.91 -47.11 -14.19
C CYS A 707 -11.06 -45.83 -14.33
N THR A 708 -10.11 -45.82 -15.28
CA THR A 708 -9.19 -44.69 -15.55
C THR A 708 -9.78 -43.59 -16.42
N TYR A 709 -10.84 -43.86 -17.19
CA TYR A 709 -11.51 -42.86 -18.03
C TYR A 709 -12.11 -41.71 -17.22
N CYS A 710 -11.79 -40.48 -17.62
CA CYS A 710 -12.31 -39.24 -17.05
C CYS A 710 -13.85 -39.26 -16.95
N GLY A 711 -14.39 -39.00 -15.75
CA GLY A 711 -15.84 -39.01 -15.50
C GLY A 711 -16.49 -40.38 -15.27
N CYS A 712 -15.71 -41.48 -15.25
CA CYS A 712 -16.20 -42.80 -14.84
C CYS A 712 -15.69 -43.19 -13.45
N ASN A 713 -16.61 -43.42 -12.51
CA ASN A 713 -16.29 -43.80 -11.14
C ASN A 713 -16.64 -45.27 -10.83
N GLN A 714 -16.72 -46.16 -11.84
CA GLN A 714 -16.99 -47.58 -11.60
C GLN A 714 -15.79 -48.30 -10.99
N VAL A 715 -16.07 -49.18 -10.04
CA VAL A 715 -15.11 -50.04 -9.34
C VAL A 715 -15.38 -51.49 -9.70
N PHE A 716 -14.33 -52.25 -10.00
CA PHE A 716 -14.39 -53.65 -10.41
C PHE A 716 -13.80 -54.54 -9.34
N LYS A 717 -14.40 -55.72 -9.16
CA LYS A 717 -13.92 -56.74 -8.22
C LYS A 717 -13.15 -57.87 -8.92
N SER A 718 -13.16 -57.90 -10.26
CA SER A 718 -12.42 -58.87 -11.07
C SER A 718 -11.78 -58.23 -12.32
N ALA A 719 -10.73 -58.86 -12.84
CA ALA A 719 -10.04 -58.41 -14.06
C ALA A 719 -10.92 -58.53 -15.31
N SER A 720 -11.78 -59.54 -15.36
CA SER A 720 -12.72 -59.76 -16.46
C SER A 720 -13.78 -58.66 -16.54
N GLU A 721 -14.35 -58.27 -15.39
CA GLU A 721 -15.29 -57.13 -15.32
C GLU A 721 -14.64 -55.82 -15.77
N HIS A 722 -13.38 -55.59 -15.36
CA HIS A 722 -12.65 -54.39 -15.74
C HIS A 722 -12.41 -54.31 -17.26
N LYS A 723 -11.91 -55.39 -17.87
CA LYS A 723 -11.70 -55.47 -19.33
C LYS A 723 -13.00 -55.32 -20.13
N VAL A 724 -14.08 -55.96 -19.68
CA VAL A 724 -15.41 -55.84 -20.30
C VAL A 724 -15.95 -54.41 -20.18
N HIS A 725 -15.66 -53.71 -19.10
CA HIS A 725 -16.03 -52.30 -18.93
C HIS A 725 -15.21 -51.36 -19.83
N GLU A 726 -13.89 -51.52 -19.89
CA GLU A 726 -13.03 -50.71 -20.76
C GLU A 726 -13.43 -50.82 -22.24
N ALA A 727 -13.81 -52.01 -22.69
CA ALA A 727 -14.33 -52.23 -24.03
C ALA A 727 -15.60 -51.42 -24.35
N LYS A 728 -16.40 -51.04 -23.33
CA LYS A 728 -17.60 -50.21 -23.52
C LYS A 728 -17.28 -48.76 -23.80
N HIS A 729 -16.19 -48.22 -23.24
CA HIS A 729 -15.75 -46.85 -23.56
C HIS A 729 -15.35 -46.72 -25.04
N LYS A 730 -14.83 -47.79 -25.65
CA LYS A 730 -14.46 -47.83 -27.07
C LYS A 730 -15.67 -47.87 -28.04
N ARG A 731 -16.91 -47.94 -27.54
CA ARG A 731 -18.12 -48.03 -28.39
C ARG A 731 -18.58 -46.68 -28.92
N PHE A 732 -18.45 -45.63 -28.11
CA PHE A 732 -18.88 -44.27 -28.44
C PHE A 732 -17.70 -43.31 -28.26
N THR A 733 -16.96 -43.08 -29.33
CA THR A 733 -15.79 -42.19 -29.37
C THR A 733 -16.11 -40.97 -30.21
N CYS A 734 -15.75 -39.79 -29.73
CA CYS A 734 -15.87 -38.55 -30.50
C CYS A 734 -14.98 -38.63 -31.74
N THR A 735 -15.52 -38.20 -32.89
CA THR A 735 -14.84 -38.24 -34.20
C THR A 735 -14.25 -36.89 -34.59
N GLU A 736 -14.34 -35.87 -33.73
CA GLU A 736 -13.72 -34.58 -33.99
C GLU A 736 -12.21 -34.62 -33.82
N PHE A 737 -11.48 -33.99 -34.75
CA PHE A 737 -10.03 -34.04 -34.81
C PHE A 737 -9.33 -33.58 -33.52
N SER A 738 -9.92 -32.63 -32.80
CA SER A 738 -9.40 -32.09 -31.54
C SER A 738 -9.94 -32.81 -30.28
N CYS A 739 -10.84 -33.78 -30.41
CA CYS A 739 -11.49 -34.44 -29.28
C CYS A 739 -11.58 -35.97 -29.45
N GLN A 740 -10.91 -36.72 -28.58
CA GLN A 740 -10.92 -38.19 -28.55
C GLN A 740 -11.72 -38.75 -27.35
N ALA A 741 -12.70 -37.98 -26.86
CA ALA A 741 -13.50 -38.36 -25.72
C ALA A 741 -14.25 -39.67 -25.97
N SER A 742 -14.34 -40.52 -24.95
CA SER A 742 -14.92 -41.85 -25.02
C SER A 742 -15.99 -42.00 -23.93
N PHE A 743 -17.14 -42.60 -24.26
CA PHE A 743 -18.29 -42.67 -23.37
C PHE A 743 -18.87 -44.09 -23.33
N ILE A 744 -19.33 -44.51 -22.14
CA ILE A 744 -19.98 -45.82 -21.94
C ILE A 744 -21.38 -45.85 -22.55
N GLY A 745 -22.07 -44.70 -22.59
CA GLY A 745 -23.49 -44.65 -22.93
C GLY A 745 -23.83 -43.55 -23.93
N LEU A 746 -24.78 -43.87 -24.80
CA LEU A 746 -25.22 -43.02 -25.91
C LEU A 746 -25.71 -41.63 -25.46
N HIS A 747 -26.33 -41.55 -24.28
CA HIS A 747 -26.83 -40.28 -23.72
C HIS A 747 -25.69 -39.28 -23.45
N LYS A 748 -24.61 -39.73 -22.79
CA LYS A 748 -23.44 -38.89 -22.47
C LYS A 748 -22.68 -38.48 -23.73
N PHE A 749 -22.60 -39.37 -24.71
CA PHE A 749 -22.05 -39.07 -26.03
C PHE A 749 -22.87 -37.99 -26.77
N ASN A 750 -24.19 -38.13 -26.83
CA ASN A 750 -25.05 -37.13 -27.49
C ASN A 750 -25.01 -35.77 -26.78
N GLN A 751 -24.90 -35.76 -25.44
CA GLN A 751 -24.73 -34.52 -24.67
C GLN A 751 -23.41 -33.82 -25.04
N HIS A 752 -22.32 -34.57 -25.11
CA HIS A 752 -21.01 -34.08 -25.53
C HIS A 752 -21.02 -33.50 -26.97
N MET A 753 -21.68 -34.18 -27.92
CA MET A 753 -21.77 -33.70 -29.30
C MET A 753 -22.59 -32.39 -29.44
N LYS A 754 -23.52 -32.09 -28.53
CA LYS A 754 -24.24 -30.81 -28.53
C LYS A 754 -23.31 -29.64 -28.16
N GLU A 755 -22.32 -29.86 -27.32
CA GLU A 755 -21.39 -28.81 -26.89
C GLU A 755 -20.43 -28.38 -28.01
N HIS A 756 -20.12 -29.29 -28.93
CA HIS A 756 -19.41 -28.98 -30.17
C HIS A 756 -20.26 -28.12 -31.12
N ALA A 757 -21.55 -28.42 -31.26
CA ALA A 757 -22.47 -27.64 -32.09
C ALA A 757 -22.64 -26.18 -31.61
N THR A 758 -22.54 -25.93 -30.30
CA THR A 758 -22.67 -24.57 -29.72
C THR A 758 -21.42 -23.69 -29.84
N LYS A 759 -20.26 -24.21 -30.23
CA LYS A 759 -18.96 -23.50 -30.19
C LYS A 759 -18.36 -23.16 -31.57
N SER A 760 -19.00 -23.54 -32.68
CA SER A 760 -18.50 -23.22 -34.02
C SER A 760 -18.86 -21.79 -34.43
N THR A 761 -18.03 -20.81 -34.08
CA THR A 761 -18.16 -19.38 -34.45
C THR A 761 -17.50 -19.03 -35.78
N VAL A 762 -17.23 -20.02 -36.65
CA VAL A 762 -16.78 -19.79 -38.03
C VAL A 762 -17.94 -20.09 -38.98
N PRO A 763 -18.32 -19.20 -39.92
CA PRO A 763 -19.35 -19.47 -40.91
C PRO A 763 -18.81 -20.49 -41.91
N SER A 764 -18.87 -21.78 -41.56
CA SER A 764 -18.75 -22.86 -42.53
C SER A 764 -20.15 -23.20 -43.02
N THR A 765 -20.35 -23.14 -44.33
CA THR A 765 -21.57 -23.48 -45.09
C THR A 765 -21.99 -24.95 -44.97
N THR A 766 -21.37 -25.72 -44.07
CA THR A 766 -21.73 -27.09 -43.74
C THR A 766 -22.72 -27.11 -42.58
N THR A 767 -23.99 -27.26 -42.94
CA THR A 767 -25.06 -27.63 -42.02
C THR A 767 -24.63 -28.70 -41.02
N CYS A 768 -24.85 -28.45 -39.72
CA CYS A 768 -24.41 -29.30 -38.61
C CYS A 768 -24.98 -30.74 -38.74
N ARG A 769 -24.17 -31.70 -39.21
CA ARG A 769 -24.59 -33.11 -39.38
C ARG A 769 -24.33 -33.89 -38.08
N LEU A 770 -25.37 -34.53 -37.55
CA LEU A 770 -25.31 -35.44 -36.39
C LEU A 770 -24.66 -36.77 -36.79
N VAL A 771 -23.47 -37.08 -36.25
CA VAL A 771 -22.72 -38.29 -36.57
C VAL A 771 -23.18 -39.47 -35.70
N CYS A 772 -23.23 -40.68 -36.28
CA CYS A 772 -23.64 -41.88 -35.56
C CYS A 772 -22.69 -42.23 -34.40
N GLY A 773 -21.38 -42.01 -34.54
CA GLY A 773 -20.39 -42.16 -33.45
C GLY A 773 -20.20 -43.58 -32.92
N TYR A 774 -20.83 -44.59 -33.54
CA TYR A 774 -20.64 -46.01 -33.22
C TYR A 774 -19.36 -46.49 -33.90
N ASN A 775 -18.54 -47.26 -33.19
CA ASN A 775 -17.25 -47.72 -33.71
C ASN A 775 -17.40 -48.38 -35.10
N GLY A 776 -16.66 -47.87 -36.09
CA GLY A 776 -16.74 -48.30 -37.50
C GLY A 776 -17.82 -47.63 -38.36
N CYS A 777 -18.75 -46.84 -37.80
CA CYS A 777 -19.81 -46.17 -38.55
C CYS A 777 -19.52 -44.68 -38.80
N LYS A 778 -19.25 -44.32 -40.06
CA LYS A 778 -18.98 -42.93 -40.50
C LYS A 778 -20.22 -42.14 -40.95
N LYS A 779 -21.44 -42.68 -40.80
CA LYS A 779 -22.67 -42.04 -41.32
C LYS A 779 -23.09 -40.83 -40.48
N SER A 780 -23.49 -39.74 -41.14
CA SER A 780 -23.96 -38.50 -40.52
C SER A 780 -25.33 -38.07 -41.07
N TYR A 781 -26.14 -37.41 -40.24
CA TYR A 781 -27.55 -37.13 -40.52
C TYR A 781 -27.94 -35.70 -40.16
N MET A 782 -28.86 -35.13 -40.92
CA MET A 782 -29.36 -33.76 -40.71
C MET A 782 -30.42 -33.62 -39.62
N SER A 783 -31.00 -34.72 -39.16
CA SER A 783 -32.07 -34.73 -38.15
C SER A 783 -31.87 -35.85 -37.16
N ALA A 784 -32.11 -35.57 -35.87
CA ALA A 784 -32.04 -36.56 -34.80
C ALA A 784 -32.95 -37.76 -35.06
N LYS A 785 -34.12 -37.53 -35.68
CA LYS A 785 -35.10 -38.58 -36.04
C LYS A 785 -34.55 -39.54 -37.10
N ARG A 786 -33.82 -39.03 -38.10
CA ARG A 786 -33.18 -39.87 -39.14
C ARG A 786 -32.00 -40.65 -38.57
N MET A 787 -31.21 -40.04 -37.68
CA MET A 787 -30.12 -40.72 -36.97
C MET A 787 -30.63 -41.86 -36.09
N THR A 788 -31.71 -41.65 -35.32
CA THR A 788 -32.30 -42.73 -34.49
C THR A 788 -32.85 -43.86 -35.34
N THR A 789 -33.47 -43.55 -36.48
CA THR A 789 -33.96 -44.58 -37.43
C THR A 789 -32.80 -45.39 -38.02
N HIS A 790 -31.69 -44.75 -38.38
CA HIS A 790 -30.48 -45.46 -38.81
C HIS A 790 -29.93 -46.37 -37.70
N ARG A 791 -29.83 -45.87 -36.47
CA ARG A 791 -29.34 -46.66 -35.33
C ARG A 791 -30.26 -47.86 -35.05
N GLN A 792 -31.56 -47.73 -35.27
CA GLN A 792 -32.54 -48.83 -35.27
C GLN A 792 -32.26 -49.87 -36.34
N LYS A 793 -32.13 -49.46 -37.60
CA LYS A 793 -31.91 -50.39 -38.71
C LYS A 793 -30.54 -51.08 -38.65
N ALA A 794 -29.52 -50.40 -38.13
CA ALA A 794 -28.15 -50.90 -38.05
C ALA A 794 -27.80 -51.55 -36.69
N ASN A 795 -28.76 -51.71 -35.76
CA ASN A 795 -28.54 -52.21 -34.40
C ASN A 795 -27.45 -51.45 -33.60
N HIS A 796 -27.27 -50.15 -33.87
CA HIS A 796 -26.30 -49.28 -33.17
C HIS A 796 -26.88 -48.73 -31.85
N PHE A 797 -27.28 -49.60 -30.93
CA PHE A 797 -27.84 -49.25 -29.62
C PHE A 797 -27.09 -49.89 -28.45
N ASP A 798 -27.21 -49.26 -27.28
CA ASP A 798 -26.92 -49.93 -26.01
C ASP A 798 -27.95 -51.04 -25.77
N ARG A 799 -27.56 -52.30 -25.93
CA ARG A 799 -28.30 -53.44 -25.36
C ARG A 799 -28.18 -53.40 -23.83
N ARG A 800 -28.88 -52.46 -23.19
CA ARG A 800 -29.18 -52.43 -21.74
C ARG A 800 -30.55 -51.80 -21.49
N LYS A 801 -31.57 -52.55 -21.89
CA LYS A 801 -32.81 -52.73 -21.12
C LYS A 801 -33.19 -54.20 -21.23
N ALA A 802 -32.54 -54.99 -20.39
CA ALA A 802 -33.15 -56.04 -19.61
C ALA A 802 -32.66 -55.79 -18.18
#